data_AF-A0A4S2DHH1-F1
#
_entry.id   AF-A0A4S2DHH1-F1
#
_cell.length_a   1.000
_cell.length_b   1.000
_cell.length_c   1.000
_cell.angle_alpha   90.00
_cell.angle_beta   90.00
_cell.angle_gamma   90.00
#
_symmetry.space_group_name_H-M   'P 1'
#
loop_
_entity.id
_entity.type
_entity.pdbx_description
1 polymer ?
#
loop_
_entity_poly.entity_id
_entity_poly.type
_entity_poly.pdbx_seq_one_letter_code
_entity_poly.pdbx_strand_id
1 'polypeptide(L)'
;MKRKNLKSLIAMALTISTVVTLAGPTIAHANEISKAEYTAIFEQDTRAVSSYEELREKWVELLTGNSLSGLNDPDAMKNIKLMDENVKQSIESADIDMATDYVWSALVDGTSKSATITAQFKRIKEIAVAYKTKDSSYYNNAELLNVILKATEKMHNKHYNKDIAKMPNNWWDWQIGTPRELVDIIVLIDKDFGDLKGELIEAVDRFIPDATKRLGQSASFKETGANLLDKALIVAIRGIADGNDERVSHAATVVQEVFPYVTKGDGFYIDGSFLQHGDIAYTGSYGAVLLNSLSNLLYIVQDTEHKIDTADYYNLFRWMKDSYEPIMAIGGNVTDNVRGRAISRKSQQGDSRGKFIISSMLRIASIAPNAEAENYIKSITKRWINEGSSLTENYFIGLSAGDVANMKNVLNDATIIQSPERNYYKQFYYMDRAVSNRPDYNFTVSMSSSRIANHEDINGESTRAWYTGQGMTQIYTNDLQQYNEDFWPTVDPMRLPGVTSDGQTRKFTDKGNSSAWAGGTTVDGVNGVSGMEILPSYRTADGTATGMSARKSWFMFENEIVAVGSNISSTDKDVETIIDNRKIKDSADNTFLVDGAESTKNVGDENIVEANWAHLEGNVDNSDIGYIFPNKTEITTKRETRTHKWSEINTKAEFTDTADNTRSYLSLAIDHGNAPTAGTYEYVILPNATAEETAAYSENQKIEILANNEKFHAVYHKEEKIYAINVFEATKISDNLEISGPASIMIKELEDGGYKVSVSNPTKLEDKIDFIFTEDGLGDFNVSGEGTEVKNIISVDTSSRTGETYEFTLSPKKVAVESVTLDKTEIALKVGEKSKLTATINPENATDKNVVWTSENESIVKVDEEGNIEALLEGETLIKATVDGKEATCLVKVEKVSNNEIPDDNDKDDTDNGKDDESNDKGDIDNDNAGNDKDDVDNDKDGTSDNEDNVNSDKDNSGNSSTGNIADDKESSGKTPYTGDTSSVLALGLTMVVSAGGAFALKKKKNK
;
A
#
# COMPACT_ATOMS: atom_id res chain seq x y z
N MET A 1 -10.83 2.46 -31.43
CA MET A 1 -10.77 3.94 -31.54
C MET A 1 -11.46 4.40 -32.82
N LYS A 2 -12.14 5.55 -32.83
CA LYS A 2 -12.62 6.23 -34.07
C LYS A 2 -11.98 7.62 -34.17
N ARG A 3 -10.91 7.74 -34.96
CA ARG A 3 -10.31 9.01 -35.44
C ARG A 3 -10.27 10.19 -34.45
N LYS A 4 -9.22 10.22 -33.63
CA LYS A 4 -8.38 11.43 -33.54
C LYS A 4 -7.01 11.06 -34.13
N ASN A 5 -6.40 11.96 -34.89
CA ASN A 5 -5.10 11.67 -35.52
C ASN A 5 -3.99 11.97 -34.51
N LEU A 6 -2.97 11.11 -34.48
CA LEU A 6 -1.72 11.33 -33.72
C LEU A 6 -1.00 12.64 -34.12
N LYS A 7 -1.37 13.24 -35.27
CA LYS A 7 -0.87 14.53 -35.78
C LYS A 7 -1.77 15.75 -35.48
N SER A 8 -2.78 15.66 -34.61
CA SER A 8 -3.67 16.79 -34.27
C SER A 8 -3.58 17.32 -32.83
N LEU A 9 -2.63 16.85 -32.00
CA LEU A 9 -2.40 17.41 -30.66
C LEU A 9 -1.55 18.70 -30.65
N ILE A 10 -0.77 18.92 -31.71
CA ILE A 10 0.25 20.00 -31.79
C ILE A 10 -0.36 21.42 -31.91
N ALA A 11 -1.67 21.54 -32.18
CA ALA A 11 -2.32 22.79 -32.54
C ALA A 11 -3.03 23.54 -31.39
N MET A 12 -2.85 23.13 -30.12
CA MET A 12 -3.63 23.68 -28.99
C MET A 12 -2.82 23.91 -27.70
N ALA A 13 -1.54 24.25 -27.82
CA ALA A 13 -0.64 24.53 -26.70
C ALA A 13 0.15 25.83 -26.92
N LEU A 14 -0.53 26.99 -26.93
CA LEU A 14 0.13 28.28 -27.17
C LEU A 14 -0.61 29.50 -26.57
N THR A 15 -0.91 29.47 -25.27
CA THR A 15 -1.16 30.67 -24.45
C THR A 15 -0.96 30.36 -22.95
N ILE A 16 -0.71 31.40 -22.15
CA ILE A 16 -0.52 31.39 -20.69
C ILE A 16 0.76 30.66 -20.23
N SER A 17 1.88 31.39 -20.24
CA SER A 17 3.02 31.13 -19.34
C SER A 17 2.98 32.15 -18.20
N THR A 18 2.87 31.68 -16.95
CA THR A 18 3.68 32.08 -15.77
C THR A 18 3.04 31.49 -14.50
N VAL A 19 3.61 30.41 -13.98
CA VAL A 19 3.50 30.01 -12.58
C VAL A 19 4.92 29.74 -12.08
N VAL A 20 5.24 30.16 -10.86
CA VAL A 20 6.61 30.05 -10.31
C VAL A 20 6.92 28.61 -9.97
N THR A 21 7.95 28.05 -10.59
CA THR A 21 8.48 26.72 -10.25
C THR A 21 9.23 26.76 -8.92
N LEU A 22 8.49 26.55 -7.83
CA LEU A 22 9.07 26.05 -6.59
C LEU A 22 9.52 24.61 -6.81
N ALA A 23 10.80 24.44 -7.17
CA ALA A 23 11.42 23.13 -7.30
C ALA A 23 11.53 22.46 -5.93
N GLY A 24 10.49 21.73 -5.54
CA GLY A 24 10.57 20.76 -4.45
C GLY A 24 11.68 19.73 -4.75
N PRO A 25 12.40 19.23 -3.73
CA PRO A 25 13.48 18.28 -3.96
C PRO A 25 12.90 16.99 -4.54
N THR A 26 13.27 16.67 -5.78
CA THR A 26 13.00 15.36 -6.37
C THR A 26 13.71 14.29 -5.54
N ILE A 27 12.94 13.57 -4.72
CA ILE A 27 13.43 12.35 -4.07
C ILE A 27 13.64 11.34 -5.21
N ALA A 28 14.88 11.27 -5.70
CA ALA A 28 15.28 10.21 -6.61
C ALA A 28 14.96 8.88 -5.91
N HIS A 29 14.06 8.08 -6.49
CA HIS A 29 13.85 6.71 -6.05
C HIS A 29 15.21 6.03 -5.99
N ALA A 30 15.61 5.63 -4.79
CA ALA A 30 16.99 5.23 -4.56
C ALA A 30 17.33 4.05 -5.49
N ASN A 31 18.22 4.32 -6.44
CA ASN A 31 18.96 3.29 -7.18
C ASN A 31 19.42 2.22 -6.19
N GLU A 32 19.51 0.97 -6.63
CA GLU A 32 20.09 -0.08 -5.80
C GLU A 32 21.48 0.35 -5.32
N ILE A 33 21.58 0.71 -4.03
CA ILE A 33 22.86 1.04 -3.39
C ILE A 33 23.74 -0.19 -3.57
N SER A 34 24.76 -0.08 -4.41
CA SER A 34 25.51 -1.27 -4.82
C SER A 34 26.15 -1.91 -3.60
N LYS A 35 26.36 -3.24 -3.63
CA LYS A 35 26.97 -3.95 -2.49
C LYS A 35 28.33 -3.35 -2.06
N ALA A 36 29.01 -2.63 -2.95
CA ALA A 36 30.21 -1.86 -2.67
C ALA A 36 29.94 -0.52 -1.94
N GLU A 37 29.03 0.31 -2.44
CA GLU A 37 28.62 1.56 -1.75
C GLU A 37 27.99 1.26 -0.39
N TYR A 38 27.21 0.19 -0.32
CA TYR A 38 26.62 -0.31 0.92
C TYR A 38 27.72 -0.66 1.94
N THR A 39 28.76 -1.38 1.52
CA THR A 39 29.90 -1.74 2.40
C THR A 39 30.67 -0.50 2.88
N ALA A 40 30.68 0.60 2.12
CA ALA A 40 31.35 1.85 2.51
C ALA A 40 30.56 2.70 3.53
N ILE A 41 29.27 2.46 3.74
CA ILE A 41 28.42 3.19 4.70
C ILE A 41 28.50 2.59 6.12
N PHE A 42 28.93 1.32 6.24
CA PHE A 42 28.94 0.57 7.50
C PHE A 42 30.35 0.06 7.88
N GLU A 43 31.40 0.87 7.69
CA GLU A 43 32.73 0.51 8.21
C GLU A 43 32.74 0.46 9.75
N GLN A 44 32.83 -0.76 10.28
CA GLN A 44 33.01 -1.12 11.69
C GLN A 44 31.85 -0.74 12.62
N ASP A 45 31.08 -1.75 13.03
CA ASP A 45 30.27 -1.67 14.25
C ASP A 45 31.17 -1.32 15.46
N THR A 46 31.02 -0.11 15.99
CA THR A 46 31.84 0.42 17.11
C THR A 46 31.29 0.11 18.51
N ARG A 47 30.20 -0.66 18.62
CA ARG A 47 29.63 -1.01 19.93
C ARG A 47 30.61 -1.77 20.81
N ALA A 48 30.62 -1.39 22.09
CA ALA A 48 31.35 -2.09 23.14
C ALA A 48 30.71 -3.46 23.44
N VAL A 49 31.54 -4.40 23.88
CA VAL A 49 31.09 -5.70 24.39
C VAL A 49 30.65 -5.53 25.84
N SER A 50 29.42 -5.94 26.16
CA SER A 50 28.87 -5.97 27.50
C SER A 50 29.12 -7.32 28.18
N SER A 51 29.25 -7.30 29.52
CA SER A 51 29.22 -8.52 30.32
C SER A 51 27.82 -9.14 30.35
N TYR A 52 27.71 -10.43 30.67
CA TYR A 52 26.41 -11.07 30.81
C TYR A 52 25.56 -10.50 31.96
N GLU A 53 26.14 -9.81 32.93
CA GLU A 53 25.40 -9.12 33.99
C GLU A 53 24.71 -7.87 33.44
N GLU A 54 25.45 -7.03 32.72
CA GLU A 54 24.88 -5.89 31.98
C GLU A 54 23.84 -6.34 30.94
N LEU A 55 24.05 -7.49 30.26
CA LEU A 55 23.06 -8.05 29.32
C LEU A 55 21.80 -8.60 30.00
N ARG A 56 21.90 -9.13 31.23
CA ARG A 56 20.71 -9.48 32.03
C ARG A 56 19.94 -8.22 32.43
N GLU A 57 20.63 -7.18 32.91
CA GLU A 57 19.99 -5.90 33.23
C GLU A 57 19.35 -5.25 31.99
N LYS A 58 20.03 -5.29 30.84
CA LYS A 58 19.50 -4.85 29.53
C LYS A 58 18.24 -5.63 29.13
N TRP A 59 18.16 -6.93 29.41
CA TRP A 59 16.96 -7.74 29.15
C TRP A 59 15.82 -7.44 30.15
N VAL A 60 16.13 -7.19 31.42
CA VAL A 60 15.13 -6.69 32.41
C VAL A 60 14.58 -5.33 31.98
N GLU A 61 15.44 -4.44 31.49
CA GLU A 61 15.03 -3.14 30.94
C GLU A 61 14.07 -3.32 29.76
N LEU A 62 14.35 -4.24 28.84
CA LEU A 62 13.49 -4.53 27.70
C LEU A 62 12.09 -5.04 28.09
N LEU A 63 11.96 -5.65 29.26
CA LEU A 63 10.71 -6.17 29.81
C LEU A 63 9.96 -5.17 30.70
N THR A 64 10.59 -4.05 31.11
CA THR A 64 10.05 -3.14 32.14
C THR A 64 10.04 -1.65 31.73
N GLY A 65 11.04 -1.18 30.99
CA GLY A 65 11.24 0.23 30.63
C GLY A 65 11.75 1.12 31.78
N ASN A 66 12.36 0.53 32.82
CA ASN A 66 12.74 1.19 34.07
C ASN A 66 13.67 2.41 33.92
N SER A 67 14.56 2.39 32.93
CA SER A 67 15.52 3.46 32.62
C SER A 67 14.96 4.53 31.69
N LEU A 68 13.89 4.20 30.93
CA LEU A 68 13.33 5.10 29.93
C LEU A 68 12.69 6.34 30.59
N SER A 69 13.16 7.51 30.17
CA SER A 69 12.67 8.83 30.61
C SER A 69 11.15 9.00 30.52
N GLY A 70 10.49 8.33 29.56
CA GLY A 70 9.04 8.39 29.36
C GLY A 70 8.20 7.45 30.24
N LEU A 71 8.78 6.66 31.16
CA LEU A 71 7.99 5.69 31.96
C LEU A 71 6.96 6.37 32.89
N ASN A 72 7.21 7.63 33.27
CA ASN A 72 6.28 8.44 34.06
C ASN A 72 5.25 9.23 33.22
N ASP A 73 5.23 9.05 31.90
CA ASP A 73 4.21 9.63 31.02
C ASP A 73 2.80 9.11 31.42
N PRO A 74 1.74 9.94 31.32
CA PRO A 74 0.39 9.53 31.68
C PRO A 74 -0.10 8.22 31.02
N ASP A 75 0.28 7.94 29.77
CA ASP A 75 -0.10 6.72 29.06
C ASP A 75 0.72 5.51 29.50
N ALA A 76 2.01 5.68 29.79
CA ALA A 76 2.83 4.63 30.38
C ALA A 76 2.28 4.25 31.78
N MET A 77 2.00 5.26 32.62
CA MET A 77 1.38 5.08 33.94
C MET A 77 -0.05 4.51 33.88
N LYS A 78 -0.81 4.73 32.80
CA LYS A 78 -2.13 4.12 32.56
C LYS A 78 -1.98 2.62 32.25
N ASN A 79 -1.00 2.23 31.44
CA ASN A 79 -0.70 0.81 31.19
C ASN A 79 -0.11 0.09 32.42
N ILE A 80 0.72 0.77 33.25
CA ILE A 80 1.19 0.20 34.54
C ILE A 80 0.02 -0.13 35.47
N LYS A 81 -1.01 0.73 35.57
CA LYS A 81 -2.21 0.47 36.39
C LYS A 81 -3.01 -0.73 35.88
N LEU A 82 -3.18 -0.86 34.55
CA LEU A 82 -3.85 -2.02 33.95
C LEU A 82 -3.06 -3.33 34.20
N MET A 83 -1.72 -3.27 34.19
CA MET A 83 -0.87 -4.38 34.60
C MET A 83 -1.07 -4.74 36.08
N ASP A 84 -1.06 -3.76 36.99
CA ASP A 84 -1.32 -3.95 38.42
C ASP A 84 -2.70 -4.58 38.69
N GLU A 85 -3.74 -4.14 37.98
CA GLU A 85 -5.10 -4.69 38.09
C GLU A 85 -5.20 -6.16 37.63
N ASN A 86 -4.46 -6.54 36.58
CA ASN A 86 -4.36 -7.92 36.11
C ASN A 86 -3.52 -8.81 37.05
N VAL A 87 -2.44 -8.26 37.61
CA VAL A 87 -1.60 -8.94 38.60
C VAL A 87 -2.36 -9.15 39.90
N LYS A 88 -3.15 -8.17 40.36
CA LYS A 88 -4.05 -8.31 41.51
C LYS A 88 -4.99 -9.51 41.35
N GLN A 89 -5.73 -9.59 40.25
CA GLN A 89 -6.64 -10.71 39.95
C GLN A 89 -5.90 -12.05 39.90
N SER A 90 -4.65 -12.04 39.42
CA SER A 90 -3.79 -13.22 39.38
C SER A 90 -3.34 -13.67 40.78
N ILE A 91 -3.00 -12.74 41.69
CA ILE A 91 -2.69 -13.07 43.09
C ILE A 91 -3.93 -13.61 43.81
N GLU A 92 -5.08 -12.95 43.67
CA GLU A 92 -6.36 -13.30 44.33
C GLU A 92 -6.91 -14.67 43.89
N SER A 93 -6.38 -15.28 42.82
CA SER A 93 -6.81 -16.57 42.27
C SER A 93 -5.75 -17.69 42.32
N ALA A 94 -4.62 -17.49 43.02
CA ALA A 94 -3.49 -18.43 43.04
C ALA A 94 -3.52 -19.45 44.21
N ASP A 95 -3.44 -20.75 43.89
CA ASP A 95 -3.20 -21.85 44.84
C ASP A 95 -1.70 -21.94 45.21
N ILE A 96 -1.24 -21.02 46.06
CA ILE A 96 0.14 -20.96 46.56
C ILE A 96 0.42 -21.92 47.74
N ASP A 97 -0.61 -22.55 48.30
CA ASP A 97 -0.51 -23.51 49.42
C ASP A 97 -0.32 -24.96 48.94
N MET A 98 -0.14 -25.15 47.63
CA MET A 98 0.13 -26.44 46.97
C MET A 98 -0.98 -27.50 47.15
N ALA A 99 -2.24 -27.06 47.29
CA ALA A 99 -3.38 -27.96 47.47
C ALA A 99 -3.74 -28.73 46.18
N THR A 100 -3.43 -28.18 45.00
CA THR A 100 -3.60 -28.76 43.67
C THR A 100 -2.28 -28.83 42.90
N ASP A 101 -2.25 -29.52 41.76
CA ASP A 101 -1.04 -29.64 40.92
C ASP A 101 -0.70 -28.37 40.11
N TYR A 102 -1.58 -27.37 40.01
CA TYR A 102 -1.37 -26.14 39.21
C TYR A 102 -1.45 -24.88 40.09
N VAL A 103 -0.96 -23.73 39.62
CA VAL A 103 -1.06 -22.47 40.40
C VAL A 103 -2.42 -21.82 40.20
N TRP A 104 -2.92 -21.77 38.97
CA TRP A 104 -4.27 -21.28 38.65
C TRP A 104 -5.13 -22.38 38.04
N SER A 105 -6.21 -22.77 38.73
CA SER A 105 -7.18 -23.76 38.22
C SER A 105 -7.89 -23.30 36.95
N ALA A 106 -8.21 -22.00 36.86
CA ALA A 106 -8.90 -21.40 35.71
C ALA A 106 -8.13 -21.45 34.37
N LEU A 107 -6.84 -21.83 34.37
CA LEU A 107 -6.04 -22.05 33.15
C LEU A 107 -6.05 -23.51 32.68
N VAL A 108 -6.65 -24.43 33.45
CA VAL A 108 -6.65 -25.88 33.19
C VAL A 108 -7.83 -26.30 32.30
N ASP A 109 -8.97 -25.62 32.42
CA ASP A 109 -10.18 -25.97 31.66
C ASP A 109 -10.05 -25.62 30.17
N GLY A 110 -10.64 -26.46 29.32
CA GLY A 110 -10.75 -26.24 27.87
C GLY A 110 -9.44 -26.34 27.05
N THR A 111 -8.26 -26.40 27.69
CA THR A 111 -6.96 -26.39 27.02
C THR A 111 -6.28 -27.77 27.00
N SER A 112 -5.24 -27.93 26.19
CA SER A 112 -4.40 -29.15 26.21
C SER A 112 -3.33 -29.04 27.30
N LYS A 113 -2.92 -30.15 27.94
CA LYS A 113 -2.01 -30.11 29.09
C LYS A 113 -0.72 -29.32 28.82
N SER A 114 -0.17 -29.36 27.61
CA SER A 114 1.04 -28.62 27.27
C SER A 114 0.79 -27.10 27.24
N ALA A 115 -0.32 -26.66 26.63
CA ALA A 115 -0.73 -25.26 26.58
C ALA A 115 -1.09 -24.71 27.98
N THR A 116 -1.69 -25.54 28.84
CA THR A 116 -1.90 -25.20 30.26
C THR A 116 -0.58 -24.82 30.93
N ILE A 117 0.51 -25.56 30.72
CA ILE A 117 1.80 -25.28 31.35
C ILE A 117 2.36 -23.94 30.87
N THR A 118 2.35 -23.69 29.55
CA THR A 118 2.76 -22.40 28.97
C THR A 118 1.96 -21.24 29.56
N ALA A 119 0.64 -21.37 29.69
CA ALA A 119 -0.23 -20.33 30.27
C ALA A 119 0.10 -20.03 31.75
N GLN A 120 0.47 -21.03 32.55
CA GLN A 120 0.86 -20.84 33.95
C GLN A 120 2.17 -20.04 34.03
N PHE A 121 3.20 -20.42 33.25
CA PHE A 121 4.46 -19.67 33.23
C PHE A 121 4.29 -18.26 32.63
N LYS A 122 3.45 -18.06 31.61
CA LYS A 122 3.10 -16.72 31.11
C LYS A 122 2.55 -15.82 32.22
N ARG A 123 1.65 -16.33 33.06
CA ARG A 123 1.11 -15.57 34.20
C ARG A 123 2.14 -15.33 35.31
N ILE A 124 3.05 -16.28 35.57
CA ILE A 124 4.18 -16.04 36.50
C ILE A 124 5.07 -14.91 35.98
N LYS A 125 5.33 -14.85 34.66
CA LYS A 125 6.09 -13.77 34.02
C LYS A 125 5.37 -12.43 34.10
N GLU A 126 4.07 -12.37 33.81
CA GLU A 126 3.26 -11.15 33.95
C GLU A 126 3.38 -10.56 35.36
N ILE A 127 3.37 -11.43 36.39
CA ILE A 127 3.59 -11.07 37.79
C ILE A 127 5.05 -10.64 38.06
N ALA A 128 6.03 -11.35 37.50
CA ALA A 128 7.46 -11.04 37.66
C ALA A 128 7.88 -9.72 36.98
N VAL A 129 7.22 -9.35 35.88
CA VAL A 129 7.36 -8.04 35.24
C VAL A 129 6.87 -6.96 36.19
N ALA A 130 5.63 -7.02 36.70
CA ALA A 130 5.13 -6.01 37.65
C ALA A 130 5.99 -5.90 38.93
N TYR A 131 6.54 -7.01 39.42
CA TYR A 131 7.49 -7.03 40.52
C TYR A 131 8.80 -6.27 40.23
N LYS A 132 9.25 -6.18 38.97
CA LYS A 132 10.45 -5.43 38.56
C LYS A 132 10.17 -4.10 37.85
N THR A 133 8.95 -3.82 37.39
CA THR A 133 8.57 -2.54 36.77
C THR A 133 8.45 -1.45 37.83
N LYS A 134 9.26 -0.41 37.70
CA LYS A 134 9.26 0.79 38.52
C LYS A 134 7.90 1.49 38.44
N ASP A 135 7.50 2.13 39.54
CA ASP A 135 6.21 2.84 39.69
C ASP A 135 4.95 1.95 39.59
N SER A 136 5.09 0.62 39.46
CA SER A 136 4.05 -0.36 39.82
C SER A 136 3.80 -0.39 41.33
N SER A 137 2.56 -0.63 41.73
CA SER A 137 2.14 -0.90 43.11
C SER A 137 2.82 -2.13 43.72
N TYR A 138 3.42 -2.98 42.89
CA TYR A 138 4.08 -4.23 43.27
C TYR A 138 5.62 -4.19 43.16
N TYR A 139 6.21 -3.04 42.80
CA TYR A 139 7.65 -2.91 42.60
C TYR A 139 8.46 -3.35 43.84
N ASN A 140 9.31 -4.38 43.66
CA ASN A 140 10.08 -5.06 44.71
C ASN A 140 9.24 -5.55 45.92
N ASN A 141 7.95 -5.81 45.75
CA ASN A 141 7.07 -6.31 46.81
C ASN A 141 7.48 -7.75 47.25
N ALA A 142 7.74 -7.92 48.56
CA ALA A 142 8.22 -9.17 49.14
C ALA A 142 7.19 -10.30 49.18
N GLU A 143 5.89 -9.99 49.30
CA GLU A 143 4.83 -10.99 49.23
C GLU A 143 4.71 -11.52 47.80
N LEU A 144 4.83 -10.64 46.81
CA LEU A 144 4.79 -11.00 45.40
C LEU A 144 6.01 -11.81 44.96
N LEU A 145 7.21 -11.48 45.44
CA LEU A 145 8.40 -12.32 45.24
C LEU A 145 8.15 -13.75 45.75
N ASN A 146 7.59 -13.91 46.95
CA ASN A 146 7.24 -15.23 47.49
C ASN A 146 6.16 -15.96 46.65
N VAL A 147 5.21 -15.24 46.04
CA VAL A 147 4.27 -15.84 45.06
C VAL A 147 5.02 -16.34 43.82
N ILE A 148 5.90 -15.53 43.23
CA ILE A 148 6.67 -15.87 42.02
C ILE A 148 7.56 -17.10 42.27
N LEU A 149 8.32 -17.10 43.37
CA LEU A 149 9.21 -18.21 43.74
C LEU A 149 8.42 -19.52 43.91
N LYS A 150 7.38 -19.53 44.75
CA LYS A 150 6.54 -20.72 44.99
C LYS A 150 5.83 -21.20 43.73
N ALA A 151 5.32 -20.29 42.91
CA ALA A 151 4.62 -20.64 41.67
C ALA A 151 5.59 -21.29 40.66
N THR A 152 6.80 -20.74 40.52
CA THR A 152 7.84 -21.27 39.63
C THR A 152 8.32 -22.65 40.11
N GLU A 153 8.64 -22.79 41.40
CA GLU A 153 9.03 -24.06 42.03
C GLU A 153 7.96 -25.14 41.84
N LYS A 154 6.69 -24.82 42.13
CA LYS A 154 5.55 -25.73 41.95
C LYS A 154 5.41 -26.20 40.50
N MET A 155 5.45 -25.27 39.53
CA MET A 155 5.30 -25.59 38.11
C MET A 155 6.50 -26.37 37.55
N HIS A 156 7.72 -26.05 37.97
CA HIS A 156 8.93 -26.81 37.65
C HIS A 156 8.82 -28.25 38.16
N ASN A 157 8.67 -28.43 39.47
CA ASN A 157 8.66 -29.74 40.14
C ASN A 157 7.52 -30.65 39.66
N LYS A 158 6.38 -30.09 39.26
CA LYS A 158 5.21 -30.86 38.80
C LYS A 158 5.12 -31.08 37.29
N HIS A 159 5.53 -30.10 36.48
CA HIS A 159 5.20 -30.10 35.04
C HIS A 159 6.31 -29.67 34.07
N TYR A 160 7.41 -29.05 34.52
CA TYR A 160 8.49 -28.63 33.61
C TYR A 160 9.88 -28.76 34.25
N ASN A 161 10.39 -30.00 34.28
CA ASN A 161 11.70 -30.36 34.80
C ASN A 161 12.43 -31.39 33.91
N LYS A 162 13.70 -31.64 34.21
CA LYS A 162 14.60 -32.45 33.38
C LYS A 162 14.18 -33.93 33.23
N ASP A 163 13.51 -34.49 34.23
CA ASP A 163 13.16 -35.92 34.29
C ASP A 163 11.91 -36.28 33.48
N ILE A 164 11.21 -35.29 32.91
CA ILE A 164 10.04 -35.51 32.05
C ILE A 164 10.47 -36.17 30.74
N ALA A 165 10.31 -37.50 30.68
CA ALA A 165 10.73 -38.33 29.55
C ALA A 165 9.87 -38.17 28.27
N LYS A 166 8.64 -37.63 28.38
CA LYS A 166 7.69 -37.49 27.25
C LYS A 166 7.08 -36.10 27.23
N MET A 167 6.98 -35.53 26.03
CA MET A 167 6.24 -34.29 25.74
C MET A 167 4.82 -34.65 25.26
N PRO A 168 3.79 -34.70 26.12
CA PRO A 168 2.41 -34.88 25.70
C PRO A 168 1.89 -33.65 24.94
N ASN A 169 0.84 -33.85 24.14
CA ASN A 169 0.16 -32.80 23.37
C ASN A 169 1.09 -32.08 22.38
N ASN A 170 1.25 -30.76 22.49
CA ASN A 170 1.95 -29.96 21.48
C ASN A 170 3.43 -29.78 21.84
N TRP A 171 4.33 -30.16 20.93
CA TRP A 171 5.79 -30.03 21.12
C TRP A 171 6.25 -28.58 21.31
N TRP A 172 5.52 -27.61 20.73
CA TRP A 172 5.87 -26.20 20.76
C TRP A 172 5.84 -25.64 22.18
N ASP A 173 4.87 -26.03 23.00
CA ASP A 173 4.82 -25.63 24.42
C ASP A 173 6.07 -26.07 25.18
N TRP A 174 6.57 -27.28 24.91
CA TRP A 174 7.73 -27.85 25.60
C TRP A 174 9.07 -27.27 25.14
N GLN A 175 9.16 -26.82 23.88
CA GLN A 175 10.42 -26.43 23.23
C GLN A 175 10.48 -24.96 22.76
N ILE A 176 9.39 -24.20 22.93
CA ILE A 176 9.30 -22.76 22.66
C ILE A 176 8.45 -22.09 23.76
N GLY A 177 7.16 -22.41 23.87
CA GLY A 177 6.19 -21.67 24.70
C GLY A 177 6.58 -21.53 26.18
N THR A 178 6.50 -22.63 26.94
CA THR A 178 6.92 -22.64 28.35
C THR A 178 8.35 -22.14 28.57
N PRO A 179 9.38 -22.61 27.83
CA PRO A 179 10.75 -22.16 28.08
C PRO A 179 11.01 -20.69 27.72
N ARG A 180 10.26 -20.08 26.79
CA ARG A 180 10.31 -18.62 26.51
C ARG A 180 9.92 -17.80 27.73
N GLU A 181 8.77 -18.11 28.33
CA GLU A 181 8.33 -17.38 29.51
C GLU A 181 9.21 -17.69 30.73
N LEU A 182 9.76 -18.91 30.83
CA LEU A 182 10.66 -19.31 31.91
C LEU A 182 12.04 -18.63 31.86
N VAL A 183 12.67 -18.44 30.69
CA VAL A 183 13.96 -17.73 30.64
C VAL A 183 13.81 -16.24 31.02
N ASP A 184 12.67 -15.62 30.68
CA ASP A 184 12.36 -14.26 31.13
C ASP A 184 12.17 -14.20 32.65
N ILE A 185 11.47 -15.17 33.25
CA ILE A 185 11.35 -15.29 34.72
C ILE A 185 12.72 -15.48 35.38
N ILE A 186 13.58 -16.34 34.82
CA ILE A 186 14.95 -16.57 35.32
C ILE A 186 15.75 -15.26 35.33
N VAL A 187 15.65 -14.42 34.29
CA VAL A 187 16.40 -13.16 34.21
C VAL A 187 15.76 -12.04 35.05
N LEU A 188 14.43 -11.98 35.17
CA LEU A 188 13.73 -11.01 36.02
C LEU A 188 14.01 -11.20 37.52
N ILE A 189 14.17 -12.45 37.96
CA ILE A 189 14.32 -12.79 39.40
C ILE A 189 15.78 -13.11 39.75
N ASP A 190 16.54 -13.66 38.80
CA ASP A 190 17.98 -13.93 38.84
C ASP A 190 18.48 -14.50 40.19
N LYS A 191 19.16 -13.67 40.99
CA LYS A 191 19.74 -14.03 42.29
C LYS A 191 18.72 -14.47 43.34
N ASP A 192 17.48 -13.99 43.24
CA ASP A 192 16.46 -14.22 44.27
C ASP A 192 15.91 -15.67 44.23
N PHE A 193 16.24 -16.45 43.18
CA PHE A 193 15.98 -17.89 43.10
C PHE A 193 16.95 -18.79 43.89
N GLY A 194 18.17 -18.32 44.18
CA GLY A 194 19.22 -19.17 44.76
C GLY A 194 19.49 -20.43 43.92
N ASP A 195 19.63 -21.58 44.59
CA ASP A 195 19.98 -22.86 43.94
C ASP A 195 18.97 -23.32 42.88
N LEU A 196 17.67 -22.99 43.04
CA LEU A 196 16.60 -23.34 42.10
C LEU A 196 16.87 -22.81 40.69
N LYS A 197 17.61 -21.69 40.55
CA LYS A 197 17.99 -21.13 39.25
C LYS A 197 18.67 -22.18 38.36
N GLY A 198 19.55 -23.01 38.92
CA GLY A 198 20.25 -24.07 38.19
C GLY A 198 19.31 -25.16 37.68
N GLU A 199 18.35 -25.58 38.49
CA GLU A 199 17.37 -26.62 38.13
C GLU A 199 16.40 -26.14 37.03
N LEU A 200 16.04 -24.85 37.05
CA LEU A 200 15.26 -24.21 35.98
C LEU A 200 16.05 -24.12 34.66
N ILE A 201 17.35 -23.79 34.72
CA ILE A 201 18.24 -23.80 33.54
C ILE A 201 18.35 -25.21 32.96
N GLU A 202 18.57 -26.23 33.79
CA GLU A 202 18.62 -27.63 33.36
C GLU A 202 17.29 -28.11 32.75
N ALA A 203 16.15 -27.61 33.23
CA ALA A 203 14.84 -27.91 32.64
C ALA A 203 14.71 -27.32 31.22
N VAL A 204 15.16 -26.09 30.98
CA VAL A 204 15.15 -25.50 29.62
C VAL A 204 16.16 -26.24 28.72
N ASP A 205 17.36 -26.53 29.23
CA ASP A 205 18.41 -27.21 28.47
C ASP A 205 17.99 -28.64 28.05
N ARG A 206 17.28 -29.36 28.92
CA ARG A 206 16.66 -30.66 28.64
C ARG A 206 15.77 -30.65 27.38
N PHE A 207 15.06 -29.56 27.11
CA PHE A 207 14.13 -29.46 25.98
C PHE A 207 14.69 -28.69 24.78
N ILE A 208 15.65 -27.78 25.01
CA ILE A 208 16.32 -26.98 23.97
C ILE A 208 17.84 -27.01 24.17
N PRO A 209 18.52 -28.15 23.97
CA PRO A 209 19.98 -28.20 24.01
C PRO A 209 20.61 -27.53 22.78
N ASP A 210 19.89 -27.52 21.66
CA ASP A 210 20.30 -26.96 20.37
C ASP A 210 19.09 -26.26 19.72
N ALA A 211 19.25 -24.99 19.35
CA ALA A 211 18.22 -24.20 18.67
C ALA A 211 17.80 -24.79 17.31
N THR A 212 18.73 -25.40 16.58
CA THR A 212 18.50 -25.96 15.24
C THR A 212 17.73 -27.28 15.23
N LYS A 213 17.53 -27.91 16.40
CA LYS A 213 16.97 -29.26 16.50
C LYS A 213 15.62 -29.27 17.22
N ARG A 214 14.75 -30.17 16.79
CA ARG A 214 13.47 -30.45 17.45
C ARG A 214 13.48 -31.84 18.06
N LEU A 215 13.34 -31.92 19.38
CA LEU A 215 13.23 -33.20 20.07
C LEU A 215 11.96 -33.92 19.61
N GLY A 216 12.08 -35.23 19.38
CA GLY A 216 11.01 -36.07 18.81
C GLY A 216 11.00 -36.16 17.27
N GLN A 217 11.88 -35.44 16.56
CA GLN A 217 12.09 -35.59 15.11
C GLN A 217 13.32 -36.45 14.79
N SER A 218 13.55 -36.73 13.50
CA SER A 218 14.78 -37.38 13.03
C SER A 218 16.01 -36.48 13.25
N ALA A 219 17.19 -37.09 13.38
CA ALA A 219 18.45 -36.34 13.49
C ALA A 219 18.74 -35.44 12.27
N SER A 220 18.19 -35.80 11.10
CA SER A 220 18.23 -35.03 9.86
C SER A 220 17.30 -33.81 9.83
N PHE A 221 16.32 -33.72 10.74
CA PHE A 221 15.46 -32.55 10.83
C PHE A 221 16.27 -31.33 11.31
N LYS A 222 15.92 -30.15 10.78
CA LYS A 222 16.40 -28.85 11.21
C LYS A 222 15.22 -27.91 11.33
N GLU A 223 15.14 -27.11 12.38
CA GLU A 223 14.18 -26.00 12.45
C GLU A 223 14.55 -24.89 11.45
N THR A 224 13.54 -24.13 11.01
CA THR A 224 13.67 -23.00 10.08
C THR A 224 12.72 -21.87 10.49
N GLY A 225 12.94 -20.67 9.93
CA GLY A 225 12.04 -19.52 10.10
C GLY A 225 11.78 -19.14 11.58
N ALA A 226 10.54 -18.79 11.89
CA ALA A 226 10.15 -18.31 13.22
C ALA A 226 10.48 -19.30 14.36
N ASN A 227 10.32 -20.62 14.15
CA ASN A 227 10.68 -21.63 15.15
C ASN A 227 12.18 -21.60 15.49
N LEU A 228 13.03 -21.46 14.46
CA LEU A 228 14.48 -21.43 14.63
C LEU A 228 14.91 -20.19 15.43
N LEU A 229 14.31 -19.03 15.14
CA LEU A 229 14.59 -17.78 15.83
C LEU A 229 14.08 -17.76 17.27
N ASP A 230 12.86 -18.23 17.53
CA ASP A 230 12.33 -18.35 18.89
C ASP A 230 13.22 -19.27 19.75
N LYS A 231 13.71 -20.38 19.19
CA LYS A 231 14.62 -21.29 19.92
C LYS A 231 16.02 -20.70 20.09
N ALA A 232 16.53 -19.96 19.11
CA ALA A 232 17.80 -19.23 19.23
C ALA A 232 17.72 -18.14 20.32
N LEU A 233 16.61 -17.39 20.38
CA LEU A 233 16.34 -16.41 21.43
C LEU A 233 16.34 -17.05 22.83
N ILE A 234 15.64 -18.19 23.01
CA ILE A 234 15.63 -18.90 24.29
C ILE A 234 17.02 -19.41 24.68
N VAL A 235 17.83 -19.86 23.71
CA VAL A 235 19.22 -20.27 23.95
C VAL A 235 20.11 -19.08 24.32
N ALA A 236 19.94 -17.92 23.68
CA ALA A 236 20.66 -16.69 24.02
C ALA A 236 20.32 -16.15 25.41
N ILE A 237 19.02 -16.04 25.75
CA ILE A 237 18.59 -15.59 27.09
C ILE A 237 19.07 -16.59 28.16
N ARG A 238 19.03 -17.90 27.89
CA ARG A 238 19.63 -18.91 28.78
C ARG A 238 21.14 -18.74 28.93
N GLY A 239 21.85 -18.40 27.86
CA GLY A 239 23.29 -18.12 27.88
C GLY A 239 23.67 -16.92 28.75
N ILE A 240 22.98 -15.79 28.62
CA ILE A 240 23.23 -14.62 29.52
C ILE A 240 22.73 -14.86 30.95
N ALA A 241 21.74 -15.75 31.13
CA ALA A 241 21.24 -16.14 32.44
C ALA A 241 22.29 -16.89 33.28
N ASP A 242 23.07 -17.79 32.67
CA ASP A 242 24.07 -18.62 33.38
C ASP A 242 25.54 -18.34 33.03
N GLY A 243 25.79 -17.41 32.10
CA GLY A 243 27.12 -16.99 31.67
C GLY A 243 27.79 -17.93 30.66
N ASN A 244 27.00 -18.71 29.92
CA ASN A 244 27.50 -19.66 28.93
C ASN A 244 27.65 -19.03 27.54
N ASP A 245 28.89 -18.76 27.15
CA ASP A 245 29.24 -18.16 25.87
C ASP A 245 28.90 -19.04 24.65
N GLU A 246 29.09 -20.36 24.75
CA GLU A 246 28.82 -21.30 23.64
C GLU A 246 27.35 -21.24 23.19
N ARG A 247 26.41 -21.01 24.13
CA ARG A 247 24.99 -20.78 23.82
C ARG A 247 24.74 -19.46 23.11
N VAL A 248 25.40 -18.38 23.53
CA VAL A 248 25.27 -17.05 22.90
C VAL A 248 25.85 -17.09 21.48
N SER A 249 27.04 -17.67 21.31
CA SER A 249 27.69 -17.91 20.02
C SER A 249 26.85 -18.78 19.08
N HIS A 250 26.23 -19.84 19.60
CA HIS A 250 25.30 -20.68 18.81
C HIS A 250 24.09 -19.88 18.31
N ALA A 251 23.46 -19.09 19.18
CA ALA A 251 22.33 -18.26 18.79
C ALA A 251 22.71 -17.18 17.75
N ALA A 252 23.88 -16.55 17.91
CA ALA A 252 24.46 -15.59 16.97
C ALA A 252 24.83 -16.22 15.61
N THR A 253 25.25 -17.49 15.61
CA THR A 253 25.49 -18.25 14.37
C THR A 253 24.16 -18.58 13.67
N VAL A 254 23.17 -19.08 14.42
CA VAL A 254 21.89 -19.55 13.89
C VAL A 254 21.06 -18.44 13.24
N VAL A 255 21.06 -17.23 13.82
CA VAL A 255 20.27 -16.11 13.28
C VAL A 255 20.78 -15.59 11.94
N GLN A 256 22.05 -15.82 11.59
CA GLN A 256 22.60 -15.39 10.29
C GLN A 256 21.93 -16.08 9.10
N GLU A 257 21.30 -17.25 9.31
CA GLU A 257 20.64 -18.02 8.25
C GLU A 257 19.36 -17.38 7.68
N VAL A 258 18.77 -16.37 8.34
CA VAL A 258 17.47 -15.80 7.91
C VAL A 258 17.58 -14.47 7.15
N PHE A 259 18.78 -13.88 7.07
CA PHE A 259 18.98 -12.59 6.41
C PHE A 259 19.10 -12.61 4.86
N PRO A 260 19.55 -13.69 4.20
CA PRO A 260 19.56 -13.74 2.74
C PRO A 260 18.14 -13.69 2.15
N TYR A 261 17.96 -12.90 1.08
CA TYR A 261 16.72 -12.90 0.30
C TYR A 261 16.49 -14.26 -0.39
N VAL A 262 15.23 -14.68 -0.49
CA VAL A 262 14.81 -15.86 -1.24
C VAL A 262 14.27 -15.47 -2.63
N THR A 263 14.33 -16.43 -3.56
CA THR A 263 13.70 -16.33 -4.89
C THR A 263 12.51 -17.29 -5.06
N LYS A 264 12.25 -18.13 -4.06
CA LYS A 264 11.14 -19.11 -4.03
C LYS A 264 10.86 -19.57 -2.58
N GLY A 265 9.59 -19.52 -2.18
CA GLY A 265 9.10 -20.07 -0.92
C GLY A 265 9.19 -19.08 0.24
N ASP A 266 9.18 -19.61 1.47
CA ASP A 266 9.13 -18.81 2.70
C ASP A 266 10.35 -17.88 2.85
N GLY A 267 10.11 -16.60 3.13
CA GLY A 267 11.15 -15.58 3.34
C GLY A 267 10.87 -14.23 2.68
N PHE A 268 11.83 -13.31 2.81
CA PHE A 268 11.81 -12.01 2.14
C PHE A 268 12.36 -12.10 0.72
N TYR A 269 11.76 -11.34 -0.19
CA TYR A 269 12.16 -11.19 -1.58
C TYR A 269 12.75 -9.79 -1.82
N ILE A 270 13.55 -9.65 -2.88
CA ILE A 270 14.25 -8.40 -3.22
C ILE A 270 13.29 -7.23 -3.54
N ASP A 271 12.08 -7.52 -3.99
CA ASP A 271 11.02 -6.52 -4.22
C ASP A 271 10.36 -6.03 -2.92
N GLY A 272 10.69 -6.64 -1.78
CA GLY A 272 10.09 -6.38 -0.47
C GLY A 272 8.94 -7.32 -0.10
N SER A 273 8.52 -8.23 -0.98
CA SER A 273 7.51 -9.24 -0.65
C SER A 273 8.00 -10.15 0.49
N PHE A 274 7.07 -10.63 1.34
CA PHE A 274 7.34 -11.71 2.28
C PHE A 274 6.29 -12.81 2.11
N LEU A 275 6.74 -14.01 1.78
CA LEU A 275 5.90 -15.21 1.71
C LEU A 275 6.13 -16.11 2.91
N GLN A 276 5.09 -16.84 3.29
CA GLN A 276 5.15 -17.93 4.27
C GLN A 276 4.11 -18.99 3.90
N HIS A 277 4.38 -20.26 4.25
CA HIS A 277 3.58 -21.41 3.83
C HIS A 277 3.57 -21.64 2.30
N GLY A 278 4.64 -21.22 1.61
CA GLY A 278 4.87 -21.43 0.19
C GLY A 278 4.38 -20.28 -0.70
N ASP A 279 3.11 -19.90 -0.58
CA ASP A 279 2.43 -19.00 -1.53
C ASP A 279 1.38 -18.06 -0.88
N ILE A 280 1.46 -17.79 0.43
CA ILE A 280 0.64 -16.79 1.13
C ILE A 280 1.43 -15.50 1.38
N ALA A 281 0.87 -14.35 0.98
CA ALA A 281 1.42 -13.01 1.30
C ALA A 281 1.29 -12.72 2.80
N TYR A 282 2.42 -12.54 3.50
CA TYR A 282 2.44 -12.69 4.96
C TYR A 282 3.28 -11.69 5.78
N THR A 283 3.79 -10.63 5.14
CA THR A 283 4.63 -9.59 5.78
C THR A 283 4.02 -9.06 7.07
N GLY A 284 2.72 -8.79 7.06
CA GLY A 284 1.97 -8.20 8.16
C GLY A 284 1.65 -9.13 9.33
N SER A 285 2.06 -10.40 9.34
CA SER A 285 1.94 -11.21 10.58
C SER A 285 3.04 -12.25 10.81
N TYR A 286 3.34 -13.17 9.88
CA TYR A 286 4.52 -14.04 10.05
C TYR A 286 5.82 -13.25 9.86
N GLY A 287 5.86 -12.32 8.90
CA GLY A 287 6.97 -11.37 8.78
C GLY A 287 7.10 -10.52 10.05
N ALA A 288 6.01 -10.00 10.60
CA ALA A 288 6.01 -9.25 11.86
C ALA A 288 6.54 -10.07 13.06
N VAL A 289 6.15 -11.35 13.19
CA VAL A 289 6.66 -12.24 14.24
C VAL A 289 8.15 -12.52 14.06
N LEU A 290 8.60 -12.79 12.83
CA LEU A 290 10.01 -12.94 12.50
C LEU A 290 10.81 -11.68 12.89
N LEU A 291 10.30 -10.49 12.55
CA LEU A 291 10.92 -9.21 12.90
C LEU A 291 11.05 -9.02 14.42
N ASN A 292 10.03 -9.40 15.19
CA ASN A 292 10.08 -9.32 16.65
C ASN A 292 11.09 -10.32 17.24
N SER A 293 11.13 -11.57 16.75
CA SER A 293 12.10 -12.56 17.22
C SER A 293 13.54 -12.16 16.84
N LEU A 294 13.76 -11.54 15.67
CA LEU A 294 15.02 -10.93 15.30
C LEU A 294 15.42 -9.76 16.19
N SER A 295 14.53 -8.77 16.38
CA SER A 295 14.84 -7.58 17.16
C SER A 295 15.16 -7.92 18.62
N ASN A 296 14.46 -8.90 19.19
CA ASN A 296 14.76 -9.47 20.51
C ASN A 296 16.13 -10.14 20.57
N LEU A 297 16.47 -11.02 19.63
CA LEU A 297 17.72 -11.79 19.66
C LEU A 297 18.94 -10.89 19.40
N LEU A 298 18.83 -9.99 18.41
CA LEU A 298 19.90 -9.04 18.08
C LEU A 298 20.11 -8.00 19.19
N TYR A 299 19.08 -7.64 19.96
CA TYR A 299 19.20 -6.75 21.12
C TYR A 299 20.13 -7.28 22.22
N ILE A 300 20.35 -8.60 22.27
CA ILE A 300 21.40 -9.23 23.08
C ILE A 300 22.68 -9.47 22.25
N VAL A 301 22.58 -10.14 21.10
CA VAL A 301 23.75 -10.59 20.33
C VAL A 301 24.68 -9.46 19.89
N GLN A 302 24.15 -8.30 19.51
CA GLN A 302 24.97 -7.20 18.96
C GLN A 302 25.88 -6.50 19.99
N ASP A 303 25.69 -6.77 21.29
CA ASP A 303 26.50 -6.23 22.39
C ASP A 303 27.48 -7.30 22.93
N THR A 304 27.77 -8.36 22.16
CA THR A 304 28.64 -9.48 22.54
C THR A 304 29.87 -9.59 21.62
N GLU A 305 30.85 -10.44 21.98
CA GLU A 305 31.95 -10.79 21.06
C GLU A 305 31.47 -11.51 19.78
N HIS A 306 30.24 -12.04 19.77
CA HIS A 306 29.61 -12.74 18.64
C HIS A 306 28.70 -11.83 17.80
N LYS A 307 28.85 -10.50 17.90
CA LYS A 307 28.04 -9.55 17.14
C LYS A 307 28.19 -9.75 15.63
N ILE A 308 27.09 -9.52 14.93
CA ILE A 308 26.90 -9.87 13.53
C ILE A 308 27.16 -8.64 12.68
N ASP A 309 28.27 -8.69 11.96
CA ASP A 309 28.71 -7.70 10.96
C ASP A 309 28.93 -8.44 9.64
N THR A 310 27.85 -8.61 8.87
CA THR A 310 27.85 -9.35 7.60
C THR A 310 27.03 -8.62 6.55
N ALA A 311 27.41 -8.77 5.28
CA ALA A 311 26.71 -8.11 4.18
C ALA A 311 25.23 -8.51 4.06
N ASP A 312 24.85 -9.70 4.53
CA ASP A 312 23.46 -10.15 4.50
C ASP A 312 22.65 -9.61 5.69
N TYR A 313 23.25 -9.48 6.90
CA TYR A 313 22.58 -8.88 8.07
C TYR A 313 21.93 -7.55 7.75
N TYR A 314 22.59 -6.71 6.94
CA TYR A 314 22.06 -5.41 6.59
C TYR A 314 20.79 -5.43 5.71
N ASN A 315 20.43 -6.57 5.12
CA ASN A 315 19.11 -6.75 4.47
C ASN A 315 17.97 -6.45 5.46
N LEU A 316 18.18 -6.62 6.78
CA LEU A 316 17.24 -6.21 7.82
C LEU A 316 16.83 -4.73 7.69
N PHE A 317 17.78 -3.83 7.42
CA PHE A 317 17.52 -2.39 7.24
C PHE A 317 16.85 -2.11 5.90
N ARG A 318 17.19 -2.88 4.85
CA ARG A 318 16.45 -2.83 3.58
C ARG A 318 14.99 -3.24 3.77
N TRP A 319 14.69 -4.32 4.51
CA TRP A 319 13.31 -4.75 4.77
C TRP A 319 12.48 -3.65 5.44
N MET A 320 13.08 -2.80 6.29
CA MET A 320 12.35 -1.70 6.93
C MET A 320 11.70 -0.78 5.90
N LYS A 321 12.43 -0.51 4.81
CA LYS A 321 12.01 0.33 3.68
C LYS A 321 11.22 -0.43 2.61
N ASP A 322 11.75 -1.58 2.18
CA ASP A 322 11.25 -2.29 1.01
C ASP A 322 10.01 -3.15 1.35
N SER A 323 9.93 -3.68 2.58
CA SER A 323 8.87 -4.60 3.04
C SER A 323 7.89 -3.99 4.04
N TYR A 324 8.37 -3.23 5.03
CA TYR A 324 7.54 -2.75 6.13
C TYR A 324 6.94 -1.36 5.88
N GLU A 325 7.73 -0.37 5.48
CA GLU A 325 7.22 0.98 5.20
C GLU A 325 6.00 1.00 4.26
N PRO A 326 5.94 0.23 3.16
CA PRO A 326 4.84 0.32 2.20
C PRO A 326 3.54 -0.34 2.68
N ILE A 327 3.58 -1.19 3.72
CA ILE A 327 2.40 -1.87 4.28
C ILE A 327 1.88 -1.19 5.56
N MET A 328 2.50 -0.07 5.96
CA MET A 328 2.15 0.71 7.15
C MET A 328 1.36 1.95 6.72
N ALA A 329 0.04 1.77 6.68
CA ALA A 329 -0.94 2.81 6.42
C ALA A 329 -0.95 3.89 7.51
N ILE A 330 -1.73 4.96 7.28
CA ILE A 330 -1.87 6.11 8.18
C ILE A 330 -2.15 5.65 9.62
N GLY A 331 -1.52 6.34 10.57
CA GLY A 331 -1.55 6.00 12.00
C GLY A 331 -0.70 4.78 12.38
N GLY A 332 0.02 4.20 11.41
CA GLY A 332 0.76 2.97 11.59
C GLY A 332 -0.10 1.70 11.57
N ASN A 333 -1.25 1.73 10.90
CA ASN A 333 -2.05 0.52 10.66
C ASN A 333 -1.33 -0.43 9.69
N VAL A 334 -1.27 -1.73 9.98
CA VAL A 334 -0.81 -2.73 9.01
C VAL A 334 -1.94 -3.06 8.02
N THR A 335 -1.64 -3.04 6.72
CA THR A 335 -2.62 -3.38 5.69
C THR A 335 -3.00 -4.87 5.72
N ASP A 336 -4.30 -5.17 5.60
CA ASP A 336 -4.80 -6.53 5.86
C ASP A 336 -4.49 -7.51 4.74
N ASN A 337 -4.31 -7.01 3.52
CA ASN A 337 -3.89 -7.75 2.34
C ASN A 337 -2.60 -8.59 2.54
N VAL A 338 -1.74 -8.25 3.52
CA VAL A 338 -0.51 -8.98 3.89
C VAL A 338 -0.56 -9.65 5.27
N ARG A 339 -1.73 -9.73 5.92
CA ARG A 339 -1.89 -10.40 7.23
C ARG A 339 -2.26 -11.89 7.14
N GLY A 340 -2.61 -12.42 5.96
CA GLY A 340 -3.02 -13.81 5.76
C GLY A 340 -4.18 -14.22 6.68
N ARG A 341 -4.22 -15.46 7.20
CA ARG A 341 -5.30 -15.89 8.11
C ARG A 341 -5.37 -15.12 9.46
N ALA A 342 -4.42 -14.24 9.75
CA ALA A 342 -4.43 -13.42 10.97
C ALA A 342 -5.51 -12.31 10.95
N ILE A 343 -6.14 -12.03 9.80
CA ILE A 343 -7.31 -11.13 9.73
C ILE A 343 -8.45 -11.58 10.66
N SER A 344 -8.61 -12.89 10.88
CA SER A 344 -9.64 -13.47 11.75
C SER A 344 -9.29 -13.49 13.25
N ARG A 345 -8.32 -12.68 13.71
CA ARG A 345 -7.88 -12.67 15.12
C ARG A 345 -8.20 -11.33 15.80
N LYS A 346 -9.14 -11.33 16.76
CA LYS A 346 -9.58 -10.11 17.46
C LYS A 346 -8.44 -9.33 18.11
N SER A 347 -7.51 -10.07 18.73
CA SER A 347 -6.34 -9.55 19.43
C SER A 347 -5.13 -9.21 18.52
N GLN A 348 -5.28 -9.27 17.19
CA GLN A 348 -4.19 -9.03 16.23
C GLN A 348 -4.65 -8.25 14.98
N GLN A 349 -5.64 -7.37 15.15
CA GLN A 349 -6.15 -6.44 14.12
C GLN A 349 -5.05 -5.43 13.67
N GLY A 350 -5.30 -4.69 12.59
CA GLY A 350 -4.30 -3.89 11.86
C GLY A 350 -3.54 -2.88 12.74
N ASP A 351 -4.23 -2.22 13.68
CA ASP A 351 -3.63 -1.23 14.58
C ASP A 351 -2.66 -1.88 15.59
N SER A 352 -3.12 -2.95 16.28
CA SER A 352 -2.36 -3.68 17.29
C SER A 352 -1.14 -4.37 16.68
N ARG A 353 -1.30 -4.87 15.45
CA ARG A 353 -0.24 -5.49 14.66
C ARG A 353 0.78 -4.46 14.17
N GLY A 354 0.35 -3.26 13.79
CA GLY A 354 1.23 -2.16 13.43
C GLY A 354 2.04 -1.62 14.59
N LYS A 355 1.41 -1.36 15.74
CA LYS A 355 2.13 -0.97 16.98
C LYS A 355 3.19 -2.01 17.39
N PHE A 356 2.88 -3.30 17.24
CA PHE A 356 3.84 -4.41 17.45
C PHE A 356 5.03 -4.39 16.47
N ILE A 357 4.82 -4.00 15.21
CA ILE A 357 5.90 -3.76 14.25
C ILE A 357 6.72 -2.54 14.67
N ILE A 358 6.09 -1.41 15.00
CA ILE A 358 6.75 -0.17 15.45
C ILE A 358 7.65 -0.43 16.66
N SER A 359 7.16 -1.13 17.70
CA SER A 359 7.97 -1.57 18.84
C SER A 359 9.18 -2.42 18.44
N SER A 360 9.02 -3.29 17.45
CA SER A 360 10.10 -4.16 16.95
C SER A 360 11.12 -3.37 16.11
N MET A 361 10.67 -2.35 15.37
CA MET A 361 11.50 -1.44 14.60
C MET A 361 12.30 -0.49 15.51
N LEU A 362 11.68 0.12 16.53
CA LEU A 362 12.38 0.94 17.51
C LEU A 362 13.44 0.15 18.30
N ARG A 363 13.17 -1.14 18.55
CA ARG A 363 14.14 -2.07 19.12
C ARG A 363 15.34 -2.28 18.18
N ILE A 364 15.11 -2.40 16.86
CA ILE A 364 16.17 -2.45 15.84
C ILE A 364 16.92 -1.11 15.71
N ALA A 365 16.24 0.04 15.85
CA ALA A 365 16.92 1.34 15.87
C ALA A 365 17.96 1.42 17.00
N SER A 366 17.62 0.93 18.20
CA SER A 366 18.56 0.86 19.34
C SER A 366 19.77 -0.06 19.13
N ILE A 367 19.80 -0.83 18.04
CA ILE A 367 20.90 -1.69 17.63
C ILE A 367 21.31 -1.48 16.15
N ALA A 368 21.02 -0.31 15.59
CA ALA A 368 21.50 0.04 14.25
C ALA A 368 23.04 0.11 14.22
N PRO A 369 23.68 -0.24 13.08
CA PRO A 369 25.14 -0.19 12.94
C PRO A 369 25.70 1.24 12.90
N ASN A 370 24.89 2.21 12.47
CA ASN A 370 25.24 3.62 12.41
C ASN A 370 24.01 4.53 12.66
N ALA A 371 24.27 5.81 12.89
CA ALA A 371 23.23 6.80 13.17
C ALA A 371 22.29 7.08 11.97
N GLU A 372 22.69 6.75 10.74
CA GLU A 372 21.85 6.93 9.55
C GLU A 372 20.71 5.88 9.53
N ALA A 373 21.05 4.61 9.72
CA ALA A 373 20.07 3.54 9.84
C ALA A 373 19.18 3.70 11.09
N GLU A 374 19.74 4.20 12.19
CA GLU A 374 18.98 4.55 13.41
C GLU A 374 17.96 5.66 13.12
N ASN A 375 18.41 6.78 12.55
CA ASN A 375 17.57 7.95 12.28
C ASN A 375 16.52 7.67 11.20
N TYR A 376 16.83 6.87 10.18
CA TYR A 376 15.84 6.43 9.20
C TYR A 376 14.68 5.69 9.88
N ILE A 377 14.95 4.66 10.69
CA ILE A 377 13.92 3.90 11.39
C ILE A 377 13.14 4.81 12.37
N LYS A 378 13.84 5.68 13.10
CA LYS A 378 13.21 6.66 14.01
C LYS A 378 12.31 7.64 13.25
N SER A 379 12.69 8.11 12.06
CA SER A 379 11.91 9.08 11.27
C SER A 379 10.56 8.53 10.77
N ILE A 380 10.55 7.27 10.29
CA ILE A 380 9.33 6.60 9.80
C ILE A 380 8.43 6.15 10.96
N THR A 381 9.01 5.67 12.06
CA THR A 381 8.22 5.30 13.25
C THR A 381 7.64 6.52 13.95
N LYS A 382 8.40 7.63 14.05
CA LYS A 382 7.90 8.91 14.58
C LYS A 382 6.65 9.39 13.84
N ARG A 383 6.63 9.28 12.51
CA ARG A 383 5.45 9.56 11.69
C ARG A 383 4.24 8.75 12.14
N TRP A 384 4.34 7.42 12.12
CA TRP A 384 3.20 6.56 12.42
C TRP A 384 2.66 6.76 13.83
N ILE A 385 3.55 7.00 14.79
CA ILE A 385 3.19 7.35 16.18
C ILE A 385 2.49 8.72 16.23
N ASN A 386 3.01 9.72 15.52
CA ASN A 386 2.42 11.06 15.47
C ASN A 386 1.02 11.03 14.85
N GLU A 387 0.89 10.53 13.60
CA GLU A 387 -0.39 10.31 12.91
C GLU A 387 -1.40 9.59 13.82
N GLY A 388 -0.99 8.45 14.40
CA GLY A 388 -1.86 7.56 15.14
C GLY A 388 -2.32 8.12 16.48
N SER A 389 -1.45 8.86 17.17
CA SER A 389 -1.79 9.52 18.44
C SER A 389 -2.52 10.86 18.26
N SER A 390 -2.35 11.55 17.12
CA SER A 390 -3.18 12.72 16.78
C SER A 390 -4.63 12.35 16.42
N LEU A 391 -4.86 11.14 15.92
CA LEU A 391 -6.16 10.67 15.43
C LEU A 391 -6.87 9.68 16.38
N THR A 392 -6.30 9.32 17.54
CA THR A 392 -6.92 8.36 18.48
C THR A 392 -6.45 8.54 19.93
N GLU A 393 -7.38 8.94 20.82
CA GLU A 393 -7.11 9.21 22.26
C GLU A 393 -6.52 8.03 23.06
N ASN A 394 -6.71 6.79 22.59
CA ASN A 394 -6.25 5.58 23.28
C ASN A 394 -5.14 4.83 22.49
N TYR A 395 -4.39 5.52 21.61
CA TYR A 395 -3.38 4.91 20.75
C TYR A 395 -2.39 4.01 21.50
N PHE A 396 -1.92 4.45 22.67
CA PHE A 396 -0.90 3.78 23.49
C PHE A 396 -1.43 2.67 24.43
N ILE A 397 -2.73 2.35 24.41
CA ILE A 397 -3.32 1.39 25.36
C ILE A 397 -3.15 -0.04 24.89
N GLY A 398 -2.78 -0.93 25.82
CA GLY A 398 -2.50 -2.35 25.55
C GLY A 398 -1.05 -2.65 25.16
N LEU A 399 -0.18 -1.63 25.18
CA LEU A 399 1.26 -1.77 25.01
C LEU A 399 1.96 -1.95 26.36
N SER A 400 3.22 -2.44 26.34
CA SER A 400 4.04 -2.40 27.55
C SER A 400 4.39 -0.96 27.92
N ALA A 401 4.57 -0.67 29.20
CA ALA A 401 4.94 0.69 29.64
C ALA A 401 6.27 1.16 29.04
N GLY A 402 7.22 0.24 28.82
CA GLY A 402 8.47 0.50 28.12
C GLY A 402 8.31 0.80 26.64
N ASP A 403 7.42 0.10 25.92
CA ASP A 403 7.10 0.41 24.53
C ASP A 403 6.47 1.81 24.40
N VAL A 404 5.54 2.16 25.29
CA VAL A 404 4.94 3.51 25.34
C VAL A 404 6.01 4.56 25.64
N ALA A 405 6.86 4.35 26.64
CA ALA A 405 7.95 5.26 26.98
C ALA A 405 8.94 5.47 25.81
N ASN A 406 9.24 4.40 25.06
CA ASN A 406 10.12 4.46 23.88
C ASN A 406 9.46 5.23 22.71
N MET A 407 8.19 4.95 22.41
CA MET A 407 7.42 5.69 21.40
C MET A 407 7.30 7.18 21.76
N LYS A 408 7.00 7.51 23.03
CA LYS A 408 6.93 8.88 23.54
C LYS A 408 8.28 9.59 23.49
N ASN A 409 9.37 8.92 23.82
CA ASN A 409 10.73 9.46 23.67
C ASN A 409 11.02 9.85 22.21
N VAL A 410 10.70 8.99 21.25
CA VAL A 410 10.89 9.25 19.81
C VAL A 410 10.01 10.41 19.30
N LEU A 411 8.76 10.47 19.76
CA LEU A 411 7.84 11.56 19.43
C LEU A 411 8.36 12.91 19.96
N ASN A 412 8.79 12.95 21.22
CA ASN A 412 9.19 14.18 21.93
C ASN A 412 10.63 14.66 21.60
N ASP A 413 11.51 13.79 21.09
CA ASP A 413 12.88 14.17 20.72
C ASP A 413 12.88 15.02 19.44
N ALA A 414 13.10 16.32 19.60
CA ALA A 414 13.14 17.30 18.50
C ALA A 414 14.34 17.14 17.54
N THR A 415 15.34 16.30 17.86
CA THR A 415 16.44 15.99 16.94
C THR A 415 16.04 14.93 15.90
N ILE A 416 15.05 14.09 16.22
CA ILE A 416 14.45 13.15 15.28
C ILE A 416 13.49 13.92 14.39
N ILE A 417 13.95 14.23 13.17
CA ILE A 417 13.10 14.74 12.09
C ILE A 417 12.19 13.62 11.62
N GLN A 418 10.90 13.92 11.46
CA GLN A 418 9.91 12.99 10.89
C GLN A 418 10.21 12.75 9.40
N SER A 419 9.91 11.56 8.87
CA SER A 419 10.04 11.28 7.44
C SER A 419 9.18 12.23 6.56
N PRO A 420 9.55 12.47 5.29
CA PRO A 420 8.77 13.26 4.33
C PRO A 420 7.54 12.49 3.85
N GLU A 421 6.50 13.19 3.38
CA GLU A 421 5.19 12.62 3.00
C GLU A 421 5.28 11.42 2.05
N ARG A 422 4.45 10.40 2.29
CA ARG A 422 4.36 9.23 1.42
C ARG A 422 3.73 9.70 0.12
N ASN A 423 4.45 9.67 -0.98
CA ASN A 423 3.84 9.78 -2.30
C ASN A 423 4.52 8.82 -3.26
N TYR A 424 4.11 7.55 -3.21
CA TYR A 424 4.68 6.48 -4.02
C TYR A 424 3.72 5.31 -4.22
N TYR A 425 3.92 4.60 -5.33
CA TYR A 425 3.28 3.32 -5.62
C TYR A 425 4.30 2.17 -5.51
N LYS A 426 3.87 1.04 -4.95
CA LYS A 426 4.69 -0.15 -4.72
C LYS A 426 3.99 -1.39 -5.28
N GLN A 427 4.52 -1.93 -6.38
CA GLN A 427 4.20 -3.28 -6.83
C GLN A 427 5.04 -4.29 -6.04
N PHE A 428 4.37 -5.20 -5.33
CA PHE A 428 4.97 -6.40 -4.75
C PHE A 428 4.71 -7.57 -5.70
N TYR A 429 5.53 -7.66 -6.75
CA TYR A 429 5.34 -8.62 -7.83
C TYR A 429 5.62 -10.06 -7.40
N TYR A 430 6.36 -10.33 -6.31
CA TYR A 430 6.55 -11.70 -5.80
C TYR A 430 5.38 -12.24 -4.95
N MET A 431 4.58 -11.38 -4.30
CA MET A 431 3.41 -11.82 -3.50
C MET A 431 2.04 -11.35 -4.03
N ASP A 432 1.97 -10.95 -5.31
CA ASP A 432 0.75 -10.49 -5.99
C ASP A 432 -0.03 -9.43 -5.17
N ARG A 433 0.68 -8.41 -4.67
CA ARG A 433 0.10 -7.25 -3.97
C ARG A 433 0.53 -5.94 -4.63
N ALA A 434 -0.29 -4.91 -4.47
CA ALA A 434 0.08 -3.54 -4.77
C ALA A 434 -0.42 -2.60 -3.68
N VAL A 435 0.31 -1.51 -3.46
CA VAL A 435 -0.08 -0.41 -2.58
C VAL A 435 0.23 0.92 -3.27
N SER A 436 -0.72 1.84 -3.24
CA SER A 436 -0.51 3.27 -3.52
C SER A 436 -0.56 4.02 -2.18
N ASN A 437 0.52 4.71 -1.83
CA ASN A 437 0.64 5.47 -0.60
C ASN A 437 0.73 6.96 -0.92
N ARG A 438 -0.28 7.72 -0.49
CA ARG A 438 -0.38 9.17 -0.60
C ARG A 438 -0.19 9.81 0.80
N PRO A 439 -0.12 11.16 0.89
CA PRO A 439 0.07 11.83 2.18
C PRO A 439 -1.05 11.48 3.17
N ASP A 440 -2.28 11.47 2.65
CA ASP A 440 -3.57 11.50 3.36
C ASP A 440 -4.47 10.26 3.12
N TYR A 441 -4.12 9.39 2.18
CA TYR A 441 -4.73 8.06 2.04
C TYR A 441 -3.73 6.95 1.66
N ASN A 442 -4.11 5.68 1.91
CA ASN A 442 -3.45 4.50 1.36
C ASN A 442 -4.46 3.61 0.65
N PHE A 443 -4.18 3.23 -0.60
CA PHE A 443 -4.98 2.29 -1.37
C PHE A 443 -4.23 0.98 -1.58
N THR A 444 -4.87 -0.17 -1.40
CA THR A 444 -4.24 -1.48 -1.63
C THR A 444 -5.04 -2.37 -2.56
N VAL A 445 -4.35 -3.26 -3.29
CA VAL A 445 -4.95 -4.32 -4.10
C VAL A 445 -4.41 -5.68 -3.66
N SER A 446 -5.31 -6.64 -3.49
CA SER A 446 -5.02 -8.01 -3.07
C SER A 446 -5.42 -9.02 -4.16
N MET A 447 -4.42 -9.60 -4.83
CA MET A 447 -4.59 -10.44 -6.02
C MET A 447 -4.14 -11.89 -5.75
N SER A 448 -4.35 -12.79 -6.72
CA SER A 448 -3.89 -14.18 -6.66
C SER A 448 -3.70 -14.77 -8.06
N SER A 449 -2.92 -15.84 -8.17
CA SER A 449 -2.49 -16.41 -9.45
C SER A 449 -2.05 -17.86 -9.30
N SER A 450 -1.53 -18.46 -10.38
CA SER A 450 -0.78 -19.72 -10.35
C SER A 450 0.52 -19.64 -9.52
N ARG A 451 0.84 -18.50 -8.91
CA ARG A 451 1.94 -18.29 -7.94
C ARG A 451 1.47 -18.17 -6.50
N ILE A 452 0.40 -17.39 -6.24
CA ILE A 452 -0.04 -16.92 -4.91
C ILE A 452 -1.50 -17.27 -4.64
N ALA A 453 -1.80 -17.71 -3.42
CA ALA A 453 -3.13 -18.15 -3.02
C ALA A 453 -4.17 -17.03 -2.91
N ASN A 454 -5.44 -17.37 -3.13
CA ASN A 454 -6.57 -16.45 -3.02
C ASN A 454 -7.01 -16.16 -1.57
N HIS A 455 -6.70 -17.05 -0.62
CA HIS A 455 -6.85 -16.90 0.84
C HIS A 455 -6.13 -18.06 1.54
N GLU A 456 -6.11 -18.07 2.87
CA GLU A 456 -5.71 -19.23 3.66
C GLU A 456 -6.78 -19.51 4.73
N ASP A 457 -7.36 -20.72 4.73
CA ASP A 457 -8.22 -21.25 5.80
C ASP A 457 -7.59 -22.56 6.32
N ILE A 458 -6.88 -22.45 7.45
CA ILE A 458 -6.27 -23.60 8.14
C ILE A 458 -6.41 -23.45 9.66
N ASN A 459 -6.43 -24.58 10.36
CA ASN A 459 -6.62 -24.65 11.82
C ASN A 459 -7.93 -23.99 12.32
N GLY A 460 -8.92 -23.81 11.43
CA GLY A 460 -10.17 -23.12 11.73
C GLY A 460 -9.99 -21.63 12.02
N GLU A 461 -9.08 -20.97 11.29
CA GLU A 461 -8.89 -19.52 11.26
C GLU A 461 -9.18 -19.02 9.83
N SER A 462 -9.90 -17.90 9.68
CA SER A 462 -10.28 -17.27 8.39
C SER A 462 -11.22 -18.08 7.49
N THR A 463 -12.15 -18.82 8.10
CA THR A 463 -13.16 -19.69 7.45
C THR A 463 -14.13 -18.96 6.47
N ARG A 464 -14.13 -17.63 6.46
CA ARG A 464 -14.93 -16.76 5.55
C ARG A 464 -14.08 -15.88 4.61
N ALA A 465 -12.76 -16.02 4.57
CA ALA A 465 -11.87 -15.12 3.83
C ALA A 465 -11.87 -15.29 2.29
N TRP A 466 -12.94 -15.87 1.74
CA TRP A 466 -13.04 -16.46 0.40
C TRP A 466 -12.60 -15.54 -0.76
N TYR A 467 -12.85 -14.24 -0.66
CA TYR A 467 -12.58 -13.26 -1.72
C TYR A 467 -11.37 -12.34 -1.44
N THR A 468 -10.65 -12.55 -0.34
CA THR A 468 -9.60 -11.61 0.12
C THR A 468 -8.41 -11.46 -0.83
N GLY A 469 -8.18 -12.40 -1.76
CA GLY A 469 -7.23 -12.31 -2.88
C GLY A 469 -7.85 -12.32 -4.27
N GLN A 470 -9.16 -12.06 -4.41
CA GLN A 470 -9.88 -12.03 -5.71
C GLN A 470 -9.97 -10.61 -6.32
N GLY A 471 -8.91 -9.81 -6.16
CA GLY A 471 -8.91 -8.39 -6.51
C GLY A 471 -9.60 -7.53 -5.45
N MET A 472 -9.48 -7.90 -4.17
CA MET A 472 -10.02 -7.10 -3.07
C MET A 472 -9.23 -5.80 -2.96
N THR A 473 -9.94 -4.69 -2.77
CA THR A 473 -9.38 -3.37 -2.53
C THR A 473 -9.54 -2.94 -1.07
N GLN A 474 -8.68 -2.04 -0.60
CA GLN A 474 -8.83 -1.39 0.71
C GLN A 474 -8.40 0.08 0.61
N ILE A 475 -9.12 0.98 1.28
CA ILE A 475 -8.88 2.42 1.31
C ILE A 475 -8.73 2.85 2.78
N TYR A 476 -7.50 3.17 3.19
CA TYR A 476 -7.18 3.71 4.51
C TYR A 476 -7.13 5.24 4.41
N THR A 477 -7.75 5.92 5.37
CA THR A 477 -7.91 7.38 5.46
C THR A 477 -7.73 7.78 6.94
N ASN A 478 -8.20 8.96 7.38
CA ASN A 478 -8.18 9.29 8.82
C ASN A 478 -9.07 8.36 9.69
N ASP A 479 -9.99 7.58 9.10
CA ASP A 479 -10.65 6.49 9.82
C ASP A 479 -9.66 5.34 10.06
N LEU A 480 -8.86 5.48 11.13
CA LEU A 480 -7.91 4.48 11.60
C LEU A 480 -8.58 3.17 12.07
N GLN A 481 -9.90 3.14 12.21
CA GLN A 481 -10.66 1.99 12.69
C GLN A 481 -11.45 1.26 11.60
N GLN A 482 -11.42 1.74 10.35
CA GLN A 482 -12.19 1.20 9.21
C GLN A 482 -12.17 -0.33 9.09
N TYR A 483 -10.99 -0.94 9.22
CA TYR A 483 -10.76 -2.40 9.11
C TYR A 483 -10.44 -3.07 10.46
N ASN A 484 -10.51 -2.29 11.55
CA ASN A 484 -10.41 -2.73 12.94
C ASN A 484 -11.84 -2.80 13.55
N GLU A 485 -11.97 -2.75 14.88
CA GLU A 485 -13.25 -2.77 15.61
C GLU A 485 -14.27 -3.81 15.08
N ASP A 486 -13.86 -5.07 14.96
CA ASP A 486 -14.78 -6.15 14.59
C ASP A 486 -15.35 -6.02 13.15
N PHE A 487 -14.66 -5.30 12.25
CA PHE A 487 -14.93 -5.34 10.80
C PHE A 487 -14.99 -6.77 10.26
N TRP A 488 -13.92 -7.56 10.49
CA TRP A 488 -13.76 -8.90 9.89
C TRP A 488 -14.85 -9.94 10.21
N PRO A 489 -15.42 -10.03 11.43
CA PRO A 489 -16.58 -10.89 11.66
C PRO A 489 -17.89 -10.30 11.10
N THR A 490 -18.04 -8.98 10.99
CA THR A 490 -19.32 -8.32 10.68
C THR A 490 -19.52 -7.93 9.21
N VAL A 491 -18.45 -7.78 8.43
CA VAL A 491 -18.53 -7.49 6.98
C VAL A 491 -19.13 -8.68 6.23
N ASP A 492 -19.87 -8.42 5.15
CA ASP A 492 -20.32 -9.48 4.24
C ASP A 492 -19.11 -10.04 3.46
N PRO A 493 -18.74 -11.32 3.64
CA PRO A 493 -17.58 -11.94 2.99
C PRO A 493 -17.79 -12.19 1.48
N MET A 494 -19.02 -12.12 0.98
CA MET A 494 -19.33 -12.21 -0.45
C MET A 494 -19.22 -10.84 -1.14
N ARG A 495 -19.41 -9.74 -0.40
CA ARG A 495 -19.38 -8.36 -0.88
C ARG A 495 -18.15 -7.59 -0.37
N LEU A 496 -16.94 -8.13 -0.51
CA LEU A 496 -15.70 -7.40 -0.16
C LEU A 496 -15.39 -6.32 -1.22
N PRO A 497 -14.87 -5.12 -0.87
CA PRO A 497 -14.62 -4.04 -1.83
C PRO A 497 -13.73 -4.47 -3.01
N GLY A 498 -14.03 -3.96 -4.21
CA GLY A 498 -13.27 -4.19 -5.44
C GLY A 498 -13.43 -5.57 -6.09
N VAL A 499 -13.94 -6.58 -5.38
CA VAL A 499 -14.05 -7.95 -5.92
C VAL A 499 -15.18 -8.05 -6.95
N THR A 500 -15.08 -9.03 -7.86
CA THR A 500 -16.24 -9.49 -8.63
C THR A 500 -16.67 -10.81 -8.01
N SER A 501 -17.94 -10.90 -7.61
CA SER A 501 -18.51 -11.97 -6.80
C SER A 501 -19.55 -12.77 -7.58
N ASP A 502 -19.63 -14.08 -7.33
CA ASP A 502 -20.66 -14.98 -7.86
C ASP A 502 -21.55 -15.56 -6.73
N GLY A 503 -21.48 -14.95 -5.53
CA GLY A 503 -22.21 -15.38 -4.34
C GLY A 503 -21.78 -16.73 -3.75
N GLN A 504 -20.78 -17.42 -4.32
CA GLN A 504 -20.39 -18.77 -3.89
C GLN A 504 -19.26 -18.72 -2.84
N THR A 505 -19.35 -19.60 -1.83
CA THR A 505 -18.23 -19.87 -0.93
C THR A 505 -17.03 -20.42 -1.71
N ARG A 506 -15.81 -20.14 -1.26
CA ARG A 506 -14.59 -20.72 -1.85
C ARG A 506 -14.02 -21.79 -0.93
N LYS A 507 -13.54 -22.88 -1.51
CA LYS A 507 -12.73 -23.86 -0.81
C LYS A 507 -11.28 -23.42 -0.84
N PHE A 508 -10.61 -23.43 0.32
CA PHE A 508 -9.16 -23.28 0.33
C PHE A 508 -8.49 -24.48 -0.38
N THR A 509 -7.65 -24.13 -1.34
CA THR A 509 -6.76 -24.99 -2.10
C THR A 509 -5.52 -24.14 -2.34
N ASP A 510 -4.34 -24.74 -2.37
CA ASP A 510 -3.02 -24.08 -2.34
C ASP A 510 -2.93 -22.77 -3.15
N LYS A 511 -3.60 -22.68 -4.31
CA LYS A 511 -3.59 -21.46 -5.16
C LYS A 511 -4.96 -20.88 -5.51
N GLY A 512 -5.95 -21.72 -5.81
CA GLY A 512 -7.29 -21.27 -6.22
C GLY A 512 -7.35 -20.73 -7.66
N ASN A 513 -6.53 -19.73 -8.03
CA ASN A 513 -6.47 -19.20 -9.39
C ASN A 513 -5.47 -19.99 -10.26
N SER A 514 -5.81 -20.25 -11.52
CA SER A 514 -4.89 -20.87 -12.50
C SER A 514 -4.26 -19.90 -13.50
N SER A 515 -4.65 -18.62 -13.53
CA SER A 515 -3.96 -17.66 -14.40
C SER A 515 -2.60 -17.28 -13.82
N ALA A 516 -1.61 -17.10 -14.69
CA ALA A 516 -0.36 -16.46 -14.31
C ALA A 516 -0.46 -14.92 -14.32
N TRP A 517 -1.50 -14.35 -14.92
CA TRP A 517 -1.63 -12.91 -15.13
C TRP A 517 -2.15 -12.20 -13.86
N ALA A 518 -1.21 -11.79 -13.00
CA ALA A 518 -1.44 -10.90 -11.86
C ALA A 518 -0.18 -10.08 -11.60
N GLY A 519 -0.31 -8.81 -11.22
CA GLY A 519 0.83 -7.90 -11.06
C GLY A 519 0.57 -6.56 -11.76
N GLY A 520 1.64 -5.89 -12.19
CA GLY A 520 1.53 -4.53 -12.71
C GLY A 520 2.87 -3.83 -12.90
N THR A 521 2.84 -2.53 -13.20
CA THR A 521 4.02 -1.68 -13.44
C THR A 521 3.83 -0.29 -12.81
N THR A 522 4.86 0.55 -12.84
CA THR A 522 4.86 1.92 -12.32
C THR A 522 5.62 2.86 -13.24
N VAL A 523 5.22 4.13 -13.31
CA VAL A 523 6.02 5.20 -13.92
C VAL A 523 6.40 6.22 -12.87
N ASP A 524 7.68 6.59 -12.86
CA ASP A 524 8.30 7.50 -11.88
C ASP A 524 8.18 7.08 -10.41
N GLY A 525 7.72 5.85 -10.12
CA GLY A 525 7.52 5.33 -8.77
C GLY A 525 6.37 5.97 -7.98
N VAL A 526 5.71 6.99 -8.54
CA VAL A 526 4.54 7.67 -7.94
C VAL A 526 3.23 7.03 -8.39
N ASN A 527 3.08 6.79 -9.70
CA ASN A 527 1.85 6.28 -10.28
C ASN A 527 2.01 4.83 -10.72
N GLY A 528 0.91 4.08 -10.64
CA GLY A 528 0.94 2.63 -10.87
C GLY A 528 -0.27 2.10 -11.59
N VAL A 529 -0.10 0.95 -12.21
CA VAL A 529 -1.19 0.15 -12.73
C VAL A 529 -0.99 -1.30 -12.30
N SER A 530 -2.04 -1.88 -11.74
CA SER A 530 -2.12 -3.31 -11.38
C SER A 530 -3.26 -3.96 -12.14
N GLY A 531 -3.25 -5.29 -12.21
CA GLY A 531 -4.39 -6.06 -12.67
C GLY A 531 -4.27 -7.54 -12.36
N MET A 532 -5.37 -8.25 -12.62
CA MET A 532 -5.53 -9.66 -12.35
C MET A 532 -6.48 -10.30 -13.36
N GLU A 533 -6.14 -11.49 -13.87
CA GLU A 533 -7.07 -12.35 -14.60
C GLU A 533 -7.58 -13.46 -13.67
N ILE A 534 -8.91 -13.63 -13.66
CA ILE A 534 -9.62 -14.75 -13.07
C ILE A 534 -10.00 -15.70 -14.19
N LEU A 535 -9.48 -16.93 -14.14
CA LEU A 535 -9.94 -18.06 -14.95
C LEU A 535 -10.92 -18.93 -14.14
N PRO A 536 -11.78 -19.75 -14.78
CA PRO A 536 -12.76 -20.65 -14.12
C PRO A 536 -12.10 -21.84 -13.39
N SER A 537 -11.33 -21.48 -12.38
CA SER A 537 -10.27 -22.27 -11.74
C SER A 537 -10.43 -22.33 -10.23
N TYR A 538 -11.10 -21.32 -9.64
CA TYR A 538 -11.58 -21.39 -8.27
C TYR A 538 -12.49 -22.59 -8.04
N ARG A 539 -12.56 -22.98 -6.77
CA ARG A 539 -13.34 -24.13 -6.31
C ARG A 539 -14.35 -23.68 -5.26
N THR A 540 -15.58 -24.12 -5.43
CA THR A 540 -16.65 -24.02 -4.43
C THR A 540 -16.36 -24.96 -3.25
N ALA A 541 -17.14 -24.87 -2.17
CA ALA A 541 -16.99 -25.75 -1.01
C ALA A 541 -17.03 -27.27 -1.33
N ASP A 542 -17.79 -27.70 -2.34
CA ASP A 542 -17.86 -29.12 -2.74
C ASP A 542 -16.69 -29.56 -3.66
N GLY A 543 -15.92 -28.61 -4.18
CA GLY A 543 -14.79 -28.85 -5.08
C GLY A 543 -15.11 -28.74 -6.58
N THR A 544 -16.33 -28.36 -6.96
CA THR A 544 -16.66 -27.99 -8.34
C THR A 544 -16.00 -26.67 -8.75
N ALA A 545 -15.82 -26.46 -10.06
CA ALA A 545 -15.35 -25.19 -10.59
C ALA A 545 -16.45 -24.13 -10.49
N THR A 546 -16.11 -22.90 -10.11
CA THR A 546 -17.10 -21.80 -10.02
C THR A 546 -17.69 -21.39 -11.36
N GLY A 547 -17.04 -21.73 -12.48
CA GLY A 547 -17.43 -21.31 -13.82
C GLY A 547 -17.07 -19.85 -14.16
N MET A 548 -16.57 -19.10 -13.18
CA MET A 548 -16.36 -17.65 -13.24
C MET A 548 -15.09 -17.24 -14.00
N SER A 549 -15.18 -16.22 -14.86
CA SER A 549 -14.03 -15.48 -15.39
C SER A 549 -14.18 -13.98 -15.20
N ALA A 550 -13.04 -13.27 -15.15
CA ALA A 550 -12.97 -11.81 -15.29
C ALA A 550 -11.54 -11.39 -15.64
N ARG A 551 -11.36 -10.30 -16.37
CA ARG A 551 -10.11 -9.55 -16.45
C ARG A 551 -10.34 -8.24 -15.67
N LYS A 552 -9.49 -7.93 -14.69
CA LYS A 552 -9.64 -6.79 -13.76
C LYS A 552 -8.37 -5.93 -13.76
N SER A 553 -8.52 -4.62 -13.58
CA SER A 553 -7.41 -3.67 -13.53
C SER A 553 -7.71 -2.47 -12.63
N TRP A 554 -6.66 -1.92 -12.05
CA TRP A 554 -6.67 -0.75 -11.20
C TRP A 554 -5.56 0.17 -11.66
N PHE A 555 -5.88 1.45 -11.89
CA PHE A 555 -4.96 2.50 -12.31
C PHE A 555 -4.94 3.53 -11.18
N MET A 556 -3.79 3.70 -10.54
CA MET A 556 -3.60 4.53 -9.35
C MET A 556 -2.75 5.74 -9.75
N PHE A 557 -3.44 6.85 -9.98
CA PHE A 557 -2.83 8.17 -10.19
C PHE A 557 -2.67 8.86 -8.83
N GLU A 558 -2.36 10.16 -8.80
CA GLU A 558 -2.09 10.84 -7.53
C GLU A 558 -3.31 10.86 -6.60
N ASN A 559 -4.47 11.31 -7.09
CA ASN A 559 -5.66 11.54 -6.27
C ASN A 559 -6.80 10.54 -6.56
N GLU A 560 -6.79 9.91 -7.72
CA GLU A 560 -7.84 9.01 -8.19
C GLU A 560 -7.37 7.57 -8.43
N ILE A 561 -8.28 6.62 -8.15
CA ILE A 561 -8.10 5.21 -8.49
C ILE A 561 -9.19 4.79 -9.48
N VAL A 562 -8.82 4.55 -10.74
CA VAL A 562 -9.73 4.02 -11.75
C VAL A 562 -9.72 2.49 -11.68
N ALA A 563 -10.89 1.87 -11.51
CA ALA A 563 -11.07 0.43 -11.58
C ALA A 563 -11.82 0.05 -12.86
N VAL A 564 -11.29 -0.90 -13.62
CA VAL A 564 -11.85 -1.36 -14.90
C VAL A 564 -11.90 -2.89 -14.92
N GLY A 565 -12.96 -3.46 -15.46
CA GLY A 565 -13.05 -4.90 -15.67
C GLY A 565 -13.86 -5.28 -16.89
N SER A 566 -13.45 -6.39 -17.53
CA SER A 566 -14.07 -6.95 -18.73
C SER A 566 -14.04 -8.47 -18.73
N ASN A 567 -14.65 -9.09 -19.75
CA ASN A 567 -14.72 -10.56 -19.89
C ASN A 567 -15.29 -11.24 -18.62
N ILE A 568 -16.23 -10.56 -17.95
CA ILE A 568 -16.91 -11.07 -16.77
C ILE A 568 -17.92 -12.11 -17.24
N SER A 569 -17.70 -13.36 -16.86
CA SER A 569 -18.61 -14.45 -17.22
C SER A 569 -18.83 -15.43 -16.07
N SER A 570 -19.97 -16.12 -16.10
CA SER A 570 -20.29 -17.24 -15.20
C SER A 570 -21.21 -18.23 -15.90
N THR A 571 -21.18 -19.50 -15.48
CA THR A 571 -21.96 -20.57 -16.10
C THR A 571 -23.43 -20.56 -15.73
N ASP A 572 -23.75 -20.20 -14.49
CA ASP A 572 -25.06 -20.44 -13.87
C ASP A 572 -25.26 -19.67 -12.55
N LYS A 573 -24.62 -18.50 -12.39
CA LYS A 573 -24.72 -17.63 -11.20
C LYS A 573 -25.02 -16.20 -11.60
N ASP A 574 -25.79 -15.51 -10.78
CA ASP A 574 -25.77 -14.05 -10.70
C ASP A 574 -24.35 -13.58 -10.34
N VAL A 575 -23.90 -12.47 -10.93
CA VAL A 575 -22.55 -11.93 -10.74
C VAL A 575 -22.61 -10.42 -10.52
N GLU A 576 -21.97 -9.95 -9.47
CA GLU A 576 -21.85 -8.51 -9.16
C GLU A 576 -20.38 -8.09 -9.06
N THR A 577 -20.07 -6.82 -9.34
CA THR A 577 -18.79 -6.22 -8.95
C THR A 577 -19.02 -5.23 -7.83
N ILE A 578 -18.34 -5.41 -6.72
CA ILE A 578 -18.41 -4.54 -5.56
C ILE A 578 -17.54 -3.31 -5.83
N ILE A 579 -18.13 -2.14 -5.64
CA ILE A 579 -17.42 -0.86 -5.62
C ILE A 579 -16.84 -0.69 -4.21
N ASP A 580 -17.71 -0.71 -3.18
CA ASP A 580 -17.32 -0.69 -1.77
C ASP A 580 -18.34 -1.42 -0.87
N ASN A 581 -17.94 -1.68 0.38
CA ASN A 581 -18.75 -2.19 1.48
C ASN A 581 -18.18 -1.59 2.78
N ARG A 582 -18.28 -0.26 2.86
CA ARG A 582 -17.67 0.59 3.88
C ARG A 582 -18.38 0.40 5.21
N LYS A 583 -17.62 0.08 6.27
CA LYS A 583 -18.08 0.24 7.66
C LYS A 583 -18.40 1.72 7.89
N ILE A 584 -19.62 2.04 8.30
CA ILE A 584 -20.06 3.41 8.61
C ILE A 584 -20.22 3.57 10.13
N LYS A 585 -20.58 4.78 10.61
CA LYS A 585 -20.78 5.06 12.04
C LYS A 585 -21.79 4.06 12.64
N ASP A 586 -21.64 3.70 13.91
CA ASP A 586 -22.57 2.76 14.59
C ASP A 586 -24.03 3.29 14.59
N SER A 587 -24.22 4.62 14.54
CA SER A 587 -25.50 5.33 14.32
C SER A 587 -26.14 5.10 12.94
N ALA A 588 -25.36 4.62 11.97
CA ALA A 588 -25.74 4.38 10.58
C ALA A 588 -26.28 5.60 9.82
N ASP A 589 -25.90 6.81 10.22
CA ASP A 589 -26.45 8.09 9.75
C ASP A 589 -25.56 8.87 8.76
N ASN A 590 -24.38 8.35 8.39
CA ASN A 590 -23.51 8.94 7.35
C ASN A 590 -24.31 9.29 6.09
N THR A 591 -24.21 10.54 5.64
CA THR A 591 -24.84 11.04 4.42
C THR A 591 -24.32 10.25 3.22
N PHE A 592 -25.24 9.84 2.33
CA PHE A 592 -24.89 9.19 1.06
C PHE A 592 -25.64 9.89 -0.07
N LEU A 593 -24.90 10.47 -1.01
CA LEU A 593 -25.43 11.24 -2.14
C LEU A 593 -25.23 10.47 -3.44
N VAL A 594 -26.18 10.60 -4.36
CA VAL A 594 -26.11 10.12 -5.75
C VAL A 594 -26.58 11.25 -6.66
N ASP A 595 -25.72 11.69 -7.59
CA ASP A 595 -25.94 12.88 -8.42
C ASP A 595 -26.42 14.12 -7.61
N GLY A 596 -25.90 14.29 -6.39
CA GLY A 596 -26.24 15.37 -5.46
C GLY A 596 -27.50 15.19 -4.61
N ALA A 597 -28.25 14.10 -4.77
CA ALA A 597 -29.44 13.79 -3.98
C ALA A 597 -29.18 12.67 -2.95
N GLU A 598 -29.63 12.85 -1.72
CA GLU A 598 -29.52 11.80 -0.69
C GLU A 598 -30.26 10.50 -1.08
N SER A 599 -29.54 9.38 -1.04
CA SER A 599 -30.04 8.03 -1.35
C SER A 599 -29.75 7.06 -0.20
N THR A 600 -30.44 5.91 -0.18
CA THR A 600 -30.18 4.75 0.71
C THR A 600 -29.87 5.18 2.15
N LYS A 601 -30.85 5.84 2.77
CA LYS A 601 -30.70 6.66 3.98
C LYS A 601 -30.86 5.84 5.26
N ASN A 602 -31.79 4.88 5.26
CA ASN A 602 -32.20 4.14 6.44
C ASN A 602 -31.52 2.77 6.50
N VAL A 603 -31.33 2.23 7.70
CA VAL A 603 -30.93 0.83 7.88
C VAL A 603 -32.06 -0.07 7.36
N GLY A 604 -31.74 -0.90 6.36
CA GLY A 604 -32.69 -1.74 5.64
C GLY A 604 -33.04 -1.24 4.23
N ASP A 605 -32.60 -0.04 3.83
CA ASP A 605 -32.73 0.43 2.45
C ASP A 605 -31.80 -0.38 1.53
N GLU A 606 -32.36 -0.95 0.44
CA GLU A 606 -31.62 -1.50 -0.70
C GLU A 606 -32.26 -0.95 -1.98
N ASN A 607 -31.51 -0.10 -2.70
CA ASN A 607 -31.99 0.67 -3.85
C ASN A 607 -31.15 0.38 -5.10
N ILE A 608 -31.79 0.42 -6.27
CA ILE A 608 -31.12 0.43 -7.57
C ILE A 608 -31.25 1.85 -8.14
N VAL A 609 -30.14 2.48 -8.50
CA VAL A 609 -30.09 3.88 -8.97
C VAL A 609 -29.10 4.05 -10.13
N GLU A 610 -29.43 4.89 -11.11
CA GLU A 610 -28.45 5.32 -12.11
C GLU A 610 -27.64 6.53 -11.59
N ALA A 611 -26.32 6.42 -11.57
CA ALA A 611 -25.40 7.46 -11.08
C ALA A 611 -24.42 7.91 -12.17
N ASN A 612 -24.11 9.21 -12.21
CA ASN A 612 -22.89 9.75 -12.81
C ASN A 612 -21.80 9.87 -11.73
N TRP A 613 -22.19 10.23 -10.50
CA TRP A 613 -21.35 10.16 -9.32
C TRP A 613 -22.15 9.81 -8.05
N ALA A 614 -21.43 9.36 -7.02
CA ALA A 614 -21.95 9.18 -5.68
C ALA A 614 -20.90 9.61 -4.65
N HIS A 615 -21.32 10.00 -3.45
CA HIS A 615 -20.43 10.41 -2.36
C HIS A 615 -20.91 9.82 -1.04
N LEU A 616 -19.97 9.37 -0.21
CA LEU A 616 -20.21 8.87 1.14
C LEU A 616 -19.45 9.74 2.16
N GLU A 617 -20.19 10.33 3.08
CA GLU A 617 -19.66 11.02 4.26
C GLU A 617 -18.83 10.07 5.14
N GLY A 618 -17.65 10.52 5.55
CA GLY A 618 -16.73 9.77 6.38
C GLY A 618 -17.23 9.49 7.80
N ASN A 619 -16.51 8.63 8.51
CA ASN A 619 -16.73 8.39 9.94
C ASN A 619 -16.10 9.48 10.81
N VAL A 620 -15.05 10.14 10.28
CA VAL A 620 -14.30 11.28 10.84
C VAL A 620 -13.82 12.22 9.72
N ASP A 621 -13.36 13.43 10.05
CA ASP A 621 -12.80 14.39 9.10
C ASP A 621 -11.67 13.79 8.23
N ASN A 622 -11.73 14.02 6.92
CA ASN A 622 -10.88 13.37 5.90
C ASN A 622 -11.00 11.83 5.92
N SER A 623 -12.22 11.31 5.90
CA SER A 623 -12.49 9.91 5.60
C SER A 623 -13.67 9.66 4.64
N ASP A 624 -14.17 10.74 4.02
CA ASP A 624 -15.14 10.73 2.93
C ASP A 624 -14.61 9.93 1.72
N ILE A 625 -15.53 9.41 0.90
CA ILE A 625 -15.21 8.71 -0.34
C ILE A 625 -16.14 9.18 -1.47
N GLY A 626 -15.55 9.79 -2.50
CA GLY A 626 -16.19 10.04 -3.78
C GLY A 626 -16.10 8.84 -4.73
N TYR A 627 -17.16 8.63 -5.52
CA TYR A 627 -17.25 7.59 -6.54
C TYR A 627 -17.74 8.21 -7.86
N ILE A 628 -17.04 7.98 -8.96
CA ILE A 628 -17.38 8.52 -10.29
C ILE A 628 -17.61 7.38 -11.27
N PHE A 629 -18.62 7.53 -12.13
CA PHE A 629 -18.98 6.58 -13.17
C PHE A 629 -18.72 7.23 -14.54
N PRO A 630 -17.59 6.90 -15.22
CA PRO A 630 -17.18 7.58 -16.47
C PRO A 630 -18.24 7.56 -17.58
N ASN A 631 -19.06 6.50 -17.60
CA ASN A 631 -20.36 6.47 -18.23
C ASN A 631 -21.42 6.29 -17.13
N LYS A 632 -22.59 6.95 -17.26
CA LYS A 632 -23.69 6.82 -16.29
C LYS A 632 -24.05 5.35 -16.10
N THR A 633 -24.01 4.88 -14.86
CA THR A 633 -24.04 3.45 -14.51
C THR A 633 -25.16 3.15 -13.52
N GLU A 634 -25.86 2.04 -13.70
CA GLU A 634 -26.82 1.52 -12.72
C GLU A 634 -26.06 0.79 -11.59
N ILE A 635 -26.31 1.20 -10.35
CA ILE A 635 -25.69 0.63 -9.14
C ILE A 635 -26.75 0.20 -8.13
N THR A 636 -26.52 -0.96 -7.52
CA THR A 636 -27.22 -1.43 -6.32
C THR A 636 -26.51 -0.84 -5.10
N THR A 637 -27.28 -0.20 -4.21
CA THR A 637 -26.76 0.43 -2.99
C THR A 637 -27.57 -0.03 -1.78
N LYS A 638 -26.90 -0.42 -0.69
CA LYS A 638 -27.53 -1.07 0.47
C LYS A 638 -26.96 -0.57 1.78
N ARG A 639 -27.81 -0.13 2.71
CA ARG A 639 -27.42 0.25 4.09
C ARG A 639 -27.95 -0.75 5.08
N GLU A 640 -27.08 -1.38 5.87
CA GLU A 640 -27.50 -2.41 6.83
C GLU A 640 -26.59 -2.49 8.07
N THR A 641 -27.18 -2.94 9.19
CA THR A 641 -26.47 -3.25 10.43
C THR A 641 -26.33 -4.76 10.56
N ARG A 642 -25.08 -5.24 10.69
CA ARG A 642 -24.72 -6.66 10.70
C ARG A 642 -24.17 -7.06 12.08
N THR A 643 -24.66 -8.19 12.62
CA THR A 643 -24.27 -8.70 13.95
C THR A 643 -23.71 -10.10 13.85
N HIS A 644 -22.44 -10.27 14.24
CA HIS A 644 -21.69 -11.52 14.11
C HIS A 644 -20.62 -11.69 15.20
N LYS A 645 -20.08 -12.91 15.30
CA LYS A 645 -19.10 -13.31 16.32
C LYS A 645 -17.76 -13.61 15.69
N TRP A 646 -16.66 -13.27 16.36
CA TRP A 646 -15.34 -13.76 15.97
C TRP A 646 -15.29 -15.30 15.90
N SER A 647 -16.08 -15.99 16.74
CA SER A 647 -16.16 -17.46 16.75
C SER A 647 -16.73 -18.08 15.46
N GLU A 648 -17.33 -17.27 14.58
CA GLU A 648 -17.78 -17.72 13.26
C GLU A 648 -16.65 -17.76 12.23
N ILE A 649 -15.61 -16.94 12.42
CA ILE A 649 -14.44 -16.83 11.52
C ILE A 649 -13.15 -17.42 12.11
N ASN A 650 -13.11 -17.67 13.42
CA ASN A 650 -11.97 -18.26 14.10
C ASN A 650 -12.40 -19.14 15.29
N THR A 651 -11.95 -20.39 15.30
CA THR A 651 -12.31 -21.39 16.33
C THR A 651 -11.34 -21.43 17.52
N LYS A 652 -10.26 -20.65 17.49
CA LYS A 652 -9.22 -20.64 18.54
C LYS A 652 -9.53 -19.65 19.65
N ALA A 653 -9.75 -20.17 20.86
CA ALA A 653 -10.05 -19.39 22.08
C ALA A 653 -9.04 -18.28 22.43
N GLU A 654 -7.79 -18.37 21.96
CA GLU A 654 -6.75 -17.35 22.15
C GLU A 654 -6.90 -16.11 21.23
N PHE A 655 -7.72 -16.22 20.17
CA PHE A 655 -7.90 -15.19 19.14
C PHE A 655 -9.37 -14.78 18.91
N THR A 656 -10.30 -15.37 19.66
CA THR A 656 -11.74 -15.19 19.47
C THR A 656 -12.48 -15.00 20.79
N ASP A 657 -13.65 -14.35 20.71
CA ASP A 657 -14.72 -14.48 21.70
C ASP A 657 -15.96 -15.14 21.05
N THR A 658 -17.00 -15.33 21.86
CA THR A 658 -18.35 -15.72 21.42
C THR A 658 -19.37 -14.59 21.63
N ALA A 659 -18.89 -13.34 21.76
CA ALA A 659 -19.74 -12.17 21.95
C ALA A 659 -20.37 -11.77 20.60
N ASP A 660 -21.57 -11.19 20.66
CA ASP A 660 -22.17 -10.52 19.50
C ASP A 660 -21.48 -9.17 19.30
N ASN A 661 -20.92 -8.95 18.10
CA ASN A 661 -20.29 -7.70 17.69
C ASN A 661 -21.16 -7.16 16.55
N THR A 662 -21.49 -5.86 16.59
CA THR A 662 -22.46 -5.25 15.68
C THR A 662 -21.84 -4.03 15.01
N ARG A 663 -21.92 -3.94 13.69
CA ARG A 663 -21.44 -2.77 12.91
C ARG A 663 -22.42 -2.44 11.78
N SER A 664 -22.48 -1.16 11.44
CA SER A 664 -23.28 -0.65 10.32
C SER A 664 -22.42 -0.49 9.06
N TYR A 665 -23.02 -0.71 7.90
CA TYR A 665 -22.34 -0.69 6.60
C TYR A 665 -23.18 0.01 5.53
N LEU A 666 -22.49 0.66 4.59
CA LEU A 666 -23.04 0.98 3.27
C LEU A 666 -22.26 0.19 2.20
N SER A 667 -22.96 -0.50 1.31
CA SER A 667 -22.36 -1.24 0.19
C SER A 667 -22.90 -0.77 -1.15
N LEU A 668 -22.02 -0.74 -2.15
CA LEU A 668 -22.26 -0.30 -3.52
C LEU A 668 -21.78 -1.39 -4.48
N ALA A 669 -22.59 -1.81 -5.44
CA ALA A 669 -22.25 -2.83 -6.42
C ALA A 669 -22.86 -2.57 -7.81
N ILE A 670 -22.21 -3.09 -8.85
CA ILE A 670 -22.70 -3.13 -10.24
C ILE A 670 -23.13 -4.57 -10.53
N ASP A 671 -24.40 -4.78 -10.86
CA ASP A 671 -24.92 -6.10 -11.25
C ASP A 671 -24.58 -6.41 -12.72
N HIS A 672 -24.13 -7.65 -12.98
CA HIS A 672 -23.90 -8.19 -14.33
C HIS A 672 -24.98 -9.23 -14.71
N GLY A 673 -25.94 -9.49 -13.81
CA GLY A 673 -27.07 -10.38 -13.98
C GLY A 673 -26.73 -11.87 -13.88
N ASN A 674 -27.73 -12.72 -14.13
CA ASN A 674 -27.56 -14.17 -14.15
C ASN A 674 -26.76 -14.65 -15.37
N ALA A 675 -25.66 -15.36 -15.11
CA ALA A 675 -24.79 -16.03 -16.07
C ALA A 675 -24.32 -15.10 -17.21
N PRO A 676 -23.60 -13.99 -16.88
CA PRO A 676 -23.05 -13.09 -17.89
C PRO A 676 -22.07 -13.85 -18.80
N THR A 677 -21.88 -13.33 -20.01
CA THR A 677 -20.99 -13.92 -21.02
C THR A 677 -19.87 -12.99 -21.48
N ALA A 678 -19.99 -11.68 -21.24
CA ALA A 678 -19.00 -10.66 -21.55
C ALA A 678 -19.27 -9.35 -20.78
N GLY A 679 -19.55 -9.45 -19.47
CA GLY A 679 -19.82 -8.29 -18.61
C GLY A 679 -18.60 -7.38 -18.46
N THR A 680 -18.87 -6.10 -18.16
CA THR A 680 -17.86 -5.04 -18.01
C THR A 680 -18.25 -4.08 -16.89
N TYR A 681 -17.27 -3.49 -16.21
CA TYR A 681 -17.47 -2.32 -15.34
C TYR A 681 -16.36 -1.29 -15.52
N GLU A 682 -16.64 -0.05 -15.13
CA GLU A 682 -15.67 1.02 -14.95
C GLU A 682 -16.18 2.00 -13.89
N TYR A 683 -15.31 2.38 -12.94
CA TYR A 683 -15.58 3.40 -11.93
C TYR A 683 -14.27 4.04 -11.46
N VAL A 684 -14.37 5.20 -10.81
CA VAL A 684 -13.25 5.90 -10.16
C VAL A 684 -13.56 6.07 -8.68
N ILE A 685 -12.57 5.87 -7.82
CA ILE A 685 -12.61 6.19 -6.39
C ILE A 685 -11.79 7.47 -6.18
N LEU A 686 -12.35 8.42 -5.43
CA LEU A 686 -11.72 9.65 -4.95
C LEU A 686 -11.68 9.61 -3.41
N PRO A 687 -10.59 9.13 -2.77
CA PRO A 687 -10.48 9.14 -1.32
C PRO A 687 -10.45 10.57 -0.78
N ASN A 688 -11.03 10.79 0.41
CA ASN A 688 -11.10 12.06 1.14
C ASN A 688 -11.86 13.22 0.46
N ALA A 689 -12.24 13.09 -0.81
CA ALA A 689 -12.91 14.13 -1.57
C ALA A 689 -14.32 14.45 -1.04
N THR A 690 -14.67 15.74 -0.95
CA THR A 690 -16.02 16.17 -0.54
C THR A 690 -17.08 15.88 -1.60
N ALA A 691 -18.35 16.11 -1.27
CA ALA A 691 -19.45 16.04 -2.24
C ALA A 691 -19.26 17.03 -3.41
N GLU A 692 -18.79 18.25 -3.12
CA GLU A 692 -18.52 19.30 -4.12
C GLU A 692 -17.34 18.92 -5.02
N GLU A 693 -16.26 18.39 -4.46
CA GLU A 693 -15.08 17.95 -5.23
C GLU A 693 -15.42 16.74 -6.11
N THR A 694 -16.22 15.80 -5.57
CA THR A 694 -16.74 14.64 -6.32
C THR A 694 -17.62 15.09 -7.49
N ALA A 695 -18.52 16.04 -7.26
CA ALA A 695 -19.36 16.62 -8.32
C ALA A 695 -18.51 17.34 -9.40
N ALA A 696 -17.55 18.18 -8.98
CA ALA A 696 -16.67 18.92 -9.88
C ALA A 696 -15.78 17.99 -10.73
N TYR A 697 -15.25 16.90 -10.15
CA TYR A 697 -14.55 15.87 -10.91
C TYR A 697 -15.50 15.15 -11.88
N SER A 698 -16.75 14.89 -11.50
CA SER A 698 -17.73 14.26 -12.41
C SER A 698 -18.00 15.12 -13.67
N GLU A 699 -17.98 16.45 -13.54
CA GLU A 699 -18.13 17.39 -14.68
C GLU A 699 -16.83 17.50 -15.50
N ASN A 700 -15.66 17.53 -14.85
CA ASN A 700 -14.36 17.69 -15.49
C ASN A 700 -13.39 16.54 -15.16
N GLN A 701 -13.76 15.32 -15.56
CA GLN A 701 -12.98 14.11 -15.25
C GLN A 701 -11.56 14.22 -15.81
N LYS A 702 -10.55 13.99 -14.97
CA LYS A 702 -9.14 14.04 -15.39
C LYS A 702 -8.72 12.85 -16.26
N ILE A 703 -9.48 11.75 -16.23
CA ILE A 703 -9.19 10.51 -16.97
C ILE A 703 -10.00 10.36 -18.28
N GLU A 704 -9.53 9.50 -19.18
CA GLU A 704 -10.26 8.99 -20.35
C GLU A 704 -10.06 7.47 -20.46
N ILE A 705 -11.17 6.69 -20.48
CA ILE A 705 -11.12 5.25 -20.69
C ILE A 705 -10.91 4.97 -22.19
N LEU A 706 -9.67 4.67 -22.57
CA LEU A 706 -9.31 4.39 -23.97
C LEU A 706 -9.72 2.98 -24.42
N ALA A 707 -9.72 2.02 -23.49
CA ALA A 707 -10.12 0.65 -23.76
C ALA A 707 -10.63 -0.07 -22.50
N ASN A 708 -11.79 -0.72 -22.62
CA ASN A 708 -12.35 -1.66 -21.66
C ASN A 708 -12.83 -2.90 -22.46
N ASN A 709 -11.93 -3.84 -22.74
CA ASN A 709 -12.21 -5.03 -23.55
C ASN A 709 -11.32 -6.22 -23.14
N GLU A 710 -11.70 -7.42 -23.60
CA GLU A 710 -11.03 -8.68 -23.24
C GLU A 710 -9.50 -8.64 -23.41
N LYS A 711 -8.96 -8.02 -24.48
CA LYS A 711 -7.53 -8.14 -24.83
C LYS A 711 -6.65 -7.20 -24.03
N PHE A 712 -7.15 -6.01 -23.74
CA PHE A 712 -6.43 -5.00 -22.95
C PHE A 712 -7.37 -3.97 -22.34
N HIS A 713 -6.97 -3.44 -21.18
CA HIS A 713 -7.54 -2.24 -20.59
C HIS A 713 -6.55 -1.08 -20.78
N ALA A 714 -7.05 0.13 -21.03
CA ALA A 714 -6.22 1.33 -21.15
C ALA A 714 -6.95 2.57 -20.65
N VAL A 715 -6.25 3.40 -19.86
CA VAL A 715 -6.72 4.68 -19.33
C VAL A 715 -5.66 5.75 -19.65
N TYR A 716 -6.09 6.96 -19.95
CA TYR A 716 -5.21 8.12 -20.09
C TYR A 716 -5.56 9.18 -19.04
N HIS A 717 -4.57 9.64 -18.27
CA HIS A 717 -4.70 10.76 -17.34
C HIS A 717 -4.23 12.05 -18.04
N LYS A 718 -5.13 13.04 -18.15
CA LYS A 718 -4.99 14.20 -19.05
C LYS A 718 -4.00 15.25 -18.56
N GLU A 719 -3.93 15.46 -17.24
CA GLU A 719 -3.09 16.49 -16.63
C GLU A 719 -1.62 16.06 -16.58
N GLU A 720 -1.35 14.87 -16.04
CA GLU A 720 0.01 14.30 -16.01
C GLU A 720 0.48 13.71 -17.34
N LYS A 721 -0.42 13.57 -18.32
CA LYS A 721 -0.20 12.97 -19.64
C LYS A 721 0.35 11.54 -19.57
N ILE A 722 -0.34 10.69 -18.79
CA ILE A 722 0.05 9.30 -18.57
C ILE A 722 -0.96 8.36 -19.22
N TYR A 723 -0.50 7.55 -20.17
CA TYR A 723 -1.21 6.34 -20.61
C TYR A 723 -0.84 5.18 -19.67
N ALA A 724 -1.83 4.49 -19.12
CA ALA A 724 -1.63 3.29 -18.31
C ALA A 724 -2.45 2.14 -18.91
N ILE A 725 -1.79 0.99 -19.15
CA ILE A 725 -2.28 -0.06 -20.04
C ILE A 725 -1.96 -1.45 -19.46
N ASN A 726 -2.96 -2.33 -19.43
CA ASN A 726 -2.80 -3.74 -19.09
C ASN A 726 -3.16 -4.60 -20.30
N VAL A 727 -2.19 -5.37 -20.81
CA VAL A 727 -2.32 -6.25 -21.97
C VAL A 727 -2.34 -7.70 -21.50
N PHE A 728 -3.43 -8.41 -21.77
CA PHE A 728 -3.63 -9.79 -21.31
C PHE A 728 -3.13 -10.83 -22.33
N GLU A 729 -3.02 -10.46 -23.60
CA GLU A 729 -2.59 -11.31 -24.71
C GLU A 729 -1.98 -10.46 -25.84
N ALA A 730 -1.19 -11.08 -26.72
CA ALA A 730 -0.57 -10.39 -27.87
C ALA A 730 -1.65 -9.68 -28.72
N THR A 731 -1.57 -8.35 -28.81
CA THR A 731 -2.63 -7.53 -29.41
C THR A 731 -2.15 -6.19 -29.92
N LYS A 732 -2.85 -5.69 -30.94
CA LYS A 732 -2.72 -4.32 -31.44
C LYS A 732 -3.48 -3.37 -30.51
N ILE A 733 -2.76 -2.41 -29.90
CA ILE A 733 -3.32 -1.46 -28.93
C ILE A 733 -3.64 -0.08 -29.55
N SER A 734 -2.98 0.28 -30.65
CA SER A 734 -3.32 1.45 -31.48
C SER A 734 -3.11 1.13 -32.96
N ASP A 735 -3.56 1.99 -33.88
CA ASP A 735 -3.37 1.77 -35.33
C ASP A 735 -1.89 1.65 -35.75
N ASN A 736 -0.95 2.14 -34.92
CA ASN A 736 0.49 2.13 -35.18
C ASN A 736 1.32 1.26 -34.21
N LEU A 737 0.72 0.62 -33.20
CA LEU A 737 1.46 -0.13 -32.17
C LEU A 737 0.77 -1.45 -31.76
N GLU A 738 1.53 -2.53 -31.81
CA GLU A 738 1.19 -3.88 -31.35
C GLU A 738 2.17 -4.33 -30.25
N ILE A 739 1.66 -5.01 -29.22
CA ILE A 739 2.45 -5.57 -28.12
C ILE A 739 2.45 -7.09 -28.27
N SER A 740 3.63 -7.71 -28.30
CA SER A 740 3.81 -9.12 -28.70
C SER A 740 3.33 -10.17 -27.70
N GLY A 741 2.81 -9.77 -26.54
CA GLY A 741 2.47 -10.68 -25.46
C GLY A 741 1.85 -9.97 -24.25
N PRO A 742 1.60 -10.69 -23.16
CA PRO A 742 1.00 -10.13 -21.96
C PRO A 742 1.98 -9.20 -21.24
N ALA A 743 1.52 -7.99 -20.91
CA ALA A 743 2.36 -6.92 -20.36
C ALA A 743 1.54 -5.98 -19.47
N SER A 744 2.19 -5.30 -18.53
CA SER A 744 1.65 -4.09 -17.89
C SER A 744 2.56 -2.93 -18.26
N ILE A 745 1.99 -1.83 -18.76
CA ILE A 745 2.71 -0.73 -19.41
C ILE A 745 2.19 0.61 -18.89
N MET A 746 3.10 1.53 -18.59
CA MET A 746 2.81 2.96 -18.43
C MET A 746 3.68 3.76 -19.39
N ILE A 747 3.12 4.84 -19.94
CA ILE A 747 3.79 5.75 -20.87
C ILE A 747 3.45 7.18 -20.43
N LYS A 748 4.47 7.98 -20.11
CA LYS A 748 4.33 9.38 -19.71
C LYS A 748 4.93 10.29 -20.78
N GLU A 749 4.18 11.29 -21.22
CA GLU A 749 4.70 12.32 -22.13
C GLU A 749 5.71 13.24 -21.41
N LEU A 750 6.78 13.60 -22.10
CA LEU A 750 7.85 14.47 -21.60
C LEU A 750 7.74 15.87 -22.23
N GLU A 751 8.30 16.88 -21.54
CA GLU A 751 8.24 18.28 -21.99
C GLU A 751 8.94 18.53 -23.34
N ASP A 752 9.91 17.70 -23.72
CA ASP A 752 10.61 17.76 -25.01
C ASP A 752 9.81 17.13 -26.17
N GLY A 753 8.61 16.60 -25.91
CA GLY A 753 7.81 15.82 -26.86
C GLY A 753 8.20 14.34 -26.92
N GLY A 754 9.09 13.88 -26.04
CA GLY A 754 9.43 12.48 -25.85
C GLY A 754 8.44 11.72 -24.97
N TYR A 755 8.76 10.45 -24.73
CA TYR A 755 7.98 9.56 -23.87
C TYR A 755 8.91 8.75 -22.97
N LYS A 756 8.59 8.67 -21.68
CA LYS A 756 9.12 7.64 -20.79
C LYS A 756 8.16 6.46 -20.79
N VAL A 757 8.68 5.24 -21.01
CA VAL A 757 7.92 3.99 -21.03
C VAL A 757 8.43 3.08 -19.93
N SER A 758 7.52 2.58 -19.10
CA SER A 758 7.81 1.65 -18.02
C SER A 758 6.95 0.39 -18.20
N VAL A 759 7.56 -0.80 -18.23
CA VAL A 759 6.90 -2.05 -18.63
C VAL A 759 7.30 -3.23 -17.74
N SER A 760 6.35 -4.10 -17.42
CA SER A 760 6.58 -5.37 -16.73
C SER A 760 5.90 -6.53 -17.42
N ASN A 761 6.27 -7.76 -17.04
CA ASN A 761 5.58 -8.99 -17.42
C ASN A 761 4.87 -9.63 -16.22
N PRO A 762 3.57 -9.32 -15.97
CA PRO A 762 2.80 -9.90 -14.87
C PRO A 762 2.69 -11.43 -14.89
N THR A 763 2.91 -12.10 -16.03
CA THR A 763 2.87 -13.57 -16.10
C THR A 763 4.13 -14.23 -15.58
N LYS A 764 5.30 -13.58 -15.78
CA LYS A 764 6.65 -14.15 -15.58
C LYS A 764 6.96 -15.36 -16.49
N LEU A 765 6.27 -15.49 -17.63
CA LEU A 765 6.37 -16.65 -18.53
C LEU A 765 7.14 -16.40 -19.84
N GLU A 766 7.02 -15.20 -20.41
CA GLU A 766 7.76 -14.82 -21.63
C GLU A 766 9.15 -14.28 -21.27
N ASP A 767 10.14 -14.50 -22.13
CA ASP A 767 11.50 -14.02 -21.94
C ASP A 767 11.72 -12.58 -22.48
N LYS A 768 10.74 -11.99 -23.16
CA LYS A 768 10.80 -10.61 -23.69
C LYS A 768 9.42 -10.04 -24.02
N ILE A 769 9.32 -8.72 -24.14
CA ILE A 769 8.15 -8.00 -24.67
C ILE A 769 8.62 -7.14 -25.85
N ASP A 770 8.00 -7.30 -27.02
CA ASP A 770 8.25 -6.46 -28.19
C ASP A 770 7.13 -5.42 -28.36
N PHE A 771 7.53 -4.16 -28.51
CA PHE A 771 6.71 -3.05 -28.97
C PHE A 771 6.91 -2.95 -30.49
N ILE A 772 5.91 -3.36 -31.27
CA ILE A 772 5.98 -3.48 -32.73
C ILE A 772 5.25 -2.29 -33.35
N PHE A 773 6.01 -1.36 -33.93
CA PHE A 773 5.50 -0.16 -34.57
C PHE A 773 5.26 -0.36 -36.08
N THR A 774 4.43 0.47 -36.69
CA THR A 774 4.48 0.71 -38.14
C THR A 774 5.81 1.38 -38.53
N GLU A 775 6.30 1.19 -39.77
CA GLU A 775 7.62 1.71 -40.19
C GLU A 775 7.77 3.23 -39.99
N ASP A 776 6.71 4.00 -40.27
CA ASP A 776 6.66 5.46 -40.05
C ASP A 776 6.58 5.85 -38.55
N GLY A 777 6.25 4.91 -37.65
CA GLY A 777 5.85 5.22 -36.27
C GLY A 777 7.01 5.37 -35.27
N LEU A 778 8.10 4.63 -35.47
CA LEU A 778 9.31 4.71 -34.63
C LEU A 778 10.40 5.63 -35.25
N GLY A 779 10.27 5.95 -36.54
CA GLY A 779 11.27 6.69 -37.31
C GLY A 779 11.69 8.04 -36.68
N ASP A 780 10.77 8.70 -35.98
CA ASP A 780 10.93 10.04 -35.38
C ASP A 780 11.63 10.06 -34.00
N PHE A 781 11.90 8.92 -33.35
CA PHE A 781 12.45 8.87 -31.98
C PHE A 781 13.79 8.13 -31.87
N ASN A 782 14.64 8.51 -30.91
CA ASN A 782 15.79 7.74 -30.46
C ASN A 782 15.40 6.95 -29.21
N VAL A 783 15.82 5.68 -29.12
CA VAL A 783 15.57 4.82 -27.96
C VAL A 783 16.77 4.82 -27.01
N SER A 784 16.51 4.83 -25.71
CA SER A 784 17.53 4.71 -24.64
C SER A 784 16.94 4.02 -23.40
N GLY A 785 17.79 3.50 -22.51
CA GLY A 785 17.36 2.65 -21.39
C GLY A 785 17.37 1.16 -21.77
N GLU A 786 16.41 0.39 -21.26
CA GLU A 786 16.41 -1.09 -21.36
C GLU A 786 15.75 -1.63 -22.65
N GLY A 787 15.17 -0.74 -23.46
CA GLY A 787 14.59 -1.07 -24.77
C GLY A 787 15.64 -1.15 -25.88
N THR A 788 15.75 -2.30 -26.53
CA THR A 788 16.65 -2.51 -27.69
C THR A 788 15.90 -2.27 -29.00
N GLU A 789 16.29 -1.23 -29.75
CA GLU A 789 15.74 -0.89 -31.07
C GLU A 789 16.27 -1.82 -32.18
N VAL A 790 15.36 -2.42 -32.96
CA VAL A 790 15.66 -3.09 -34.23
C VAL A 790 14.60 -2.73 -35.28
N LYS A 791 14.94 -1.80 -36.18
CA LYS A 791 14.08 -1.23 -37.24
C LYS A 791 12.83 -0.51 -36.70
N ASN A 792 11.73 -1.24 -36.58
CA ASN A 792 10.39 -0.78 -36.19
C ASN A 792 9.92 -1.51 -34.92
N ILE A 793 10.84 -2.16 -34.20
CA ILE A 793 10.56 -2.94 -32.99
C ILE A 793 11.48 -2.43 -31.88
N ILE A 794 10.92 -2.23 -30.69
CA ILE A 794 11.70 -2.13 -29.45
C ILE A 794 11.47 -3.39 -28.65
N SER A 795 12.54 -4.09 -28.27
CA SER A 795 12.47 -5.33 -27.49
C SER A 795 13.00 -5.07 -26.08
N VAL A 796 12.23 -5.43 -25.05
CA VAL A 796 12.64 -5.41 -23.65
C VAL A 796 12.84 -6.85 -23.19
N ASP A 797 14.03 -7.18 -22.69
CA ASP A 797 14.34 -8.50 -22.12
C ASP A 797 13.61 -8.65 -20.77
N THR A 798 12.89 -9.75 -20.58
CA THR A 798 12.19 -10.07 -19.32
C THR A 798 12.54 -11.48 -18.81
N SER A 799 13.65 -12.05 -19.32
CA SER A 799 14.11 -13.42 -19.04
C SER A 799 14.55 -13.66 -17.58
N SER A 800 14.71 -12.60 -16.78
CA SER A 800 14.83 -12.70 -15.31
C SER A 800 13.59 -13.36 -14.68
N ARG A 801 12.41 -13.21 -15.33
CA ARG A 801 11.11 -13.74 -14.90
C ARG A 801 10.76 -13.36 -13.46
N THR A 802 11.23 -12.19 -13.01
CA THR A 802 10.93 -11.57 -11.71
C THR A 802 9.52 -11.00 -11.65
N GLY A 803 9.03 -10.41 -12.75
CA GLY A 803 7.86 -9.53 -12.77
C GLY A 803 8.17 -8.07 -12.45
N GLU A 804 9.45 -7.68 -12.47
CA GLU A 804 9.91 -6.29 -12.25
C GLU A 804 9.52 -5.34 -13.38
N THR A 805 9.67 -4.03 -13.10
CA THR A 805 9.46 -2.94 -14.07
C THR A 805 10.79 -2.57 -14.71
N TYR A 806 10.79 -2.54 -16.04
CA TYR A 806 11.89 -2.11 -16.90
C TYR A 806 11.53 -0.76 -17.52
N GLU A 807 12.50 0.14 -17.71
CA GLU A 807 12.25 1.48 -18.24
C GLU A 807 13.08 1.82 -19.51
N PHE A 808 12.44 2.47 -20.47
CA PHE A 808 13.10 3.04 -21.65
C PHE A 808 12.47 4.38 -22.05
N THR A 809 13.28 5.24 -22.69
CA THR A 809 12.89 6.59 -23.10
C THR A 809 12.98 6.74 -24.61
N LEU A 810 11.93 7.34 -25.18
CA LEU A 810 11.83 7.77 -26.57
C LEU A 810 12.05 9.29 -26.64
N SER A 811 13.24 9.74 -27.05
CA SER A 811 13.54 11.17 -27.23
C SER A 811 13.42 11.57 -28.70
N PRO A 812 12.73 12.67 -29.06
CA PRO A 812 12.54 13.05 -30.47
C PRO A 812 13.87 13.29 -31.21
N LYS A 813 13.95 12.85 -32.46
CA LYS A 813 15.10 13.12 -33.33
C LYS A 813 15.10 14.58 -33.76
N LYS A 814 16.10 15.34 -33.31
CA LYS A 814 16.28 16.74 -33.70
C LYS A 814 16.60 16.84 -35.19
N VAL A 815 15.78 17.58 -35.92
CA VAL A 815 16.07 18.03 -37.29
C VAL A 815 16.93 19.29 -37.17
N ALA A 816 18.22 19.17 -37.51
CA ALA A 816 19.15 20.29 -37.44
C ALA A 816 18.80 21.39 -38.45
N VAL A 817 19.19 22.64 -38.16
CA VAL A 817 19.07 23.71 -39.16
C VAL A 817 20.12 23.51 -40.24
N GLU A 818 19.70 23.43 -41.50
CA GLU A 818 20.63 23.38 -42.64
C GLU A 818 21.07 24.80 -43.03
N SER A 819 20.14 25.74 -43.08
CA SER A 819 20.40 27.15 -43.39
C SER A 819 19.32 28.10 -42.85
N VAL A 820 19.68 29.37 -42.71
CA VAL A 820 18.75 30.49 -42.48
C VAL A 820 18.94 31.51 -43.61
N THR A 821 17.88 32.20 -44.00
CA THR A 821 17.89 33.26 -45.02
C THR A 821 17.05 34.45 -44.57
N LEU A 822 17.38 35.66 -45.02
CA LEU A 822 16.57 36.86 -44.77
C LEU A 822 15.74 37.23 -45.99
N ASP A 823 14.59 37.86 -45.75
CA ASP A 823 13.71 38.41 -46.80
C ASP A 823 14.36 39.55 -47.61
N LYS A 824 15.40 40.20 -47.03
CA LYS A 824 16.24 41.22 -47.67
C LYS A 824 17.70 40.96 -47.34
N THR A 825 18.58 41.07 -48.34
CA THR A 825 20.05 41.07 -48.15
C THR A 825 20.64 42.48 -48.10
N GLU A 826 19.90 43.49 -48.54
CA GLU A 826 20.24 44.90 -48.49
C GLU A 826 18.95 45.72 -48.36
N ILE A 827 18.98 46.81 -47.59
CA ILE A 827 17.87 47.76 -47.44
C ILE A 827 18.41 49.18 -47.21
N ALA A 828 17.84 50.15 -47.91
CA ALA A 828 18.08 51.58 -47.66
C ALA A 828 16.95 52.15 -46.81
N LEU A 829 17.32 52.92 -45.79
CA LEU A 829 16.45 53.65 -44.86
C LEU A 829 16.97 55.08 -44.69
N LYS A 830 16.16 56.00 -44.19
CA LYS A 830 16.64 57.30 -43.68
C LYS A 830 16.74 57.29 -42.15
N VAL A 831 17.55 58.20 -41.59
CA VAL A 831 17.59 58.41 -40.14
C VAL A 831 16.17 58.67 -39.60
N GLY A 832 15.74 57.84 -38.64
CA GLY A 832 14.39 57.84 -38.05
C GLY A 832 13.38 56.89 -38.71
N GLU A 833 13.69 56.29 -39.87
CA GLU A 833 12.84 55.27 -40.49
C GLU A 833 13.05 53.90 -39.81
N LYS A 834 11.98 53.09 -39.75
CA LYS A 834 11.99 51.72 -39.22
C LYS A 834 11.58 50.72 -40.31
N SER A 835 12.02 49.47 -40.16
CA SER A 835 11.59 48.35 -41.01
C SER A 835 11.56 47.04 -40.22
N LYS A 836 11.19 45.94 -40.87
CA LYS A 836 11.33 44.58 -40.30
C LYS A 836 12.11 43.71 -41.27
N LEU A 837 12.98 42.86 -40.73
CA LEU A 837 13.63 41.78 -41.44
C LEU A 837 12.99 40.47 -40.99
N THR A 838 12.76 39.55 -41.92
CA THR A 838 12.13 38.26 -41.64
C THR A 838 13.10 37.14 -41.95
N ALA A 839 13.45 36.34 -40.95
CA ALA A 839 14.27 35.15 -41.11
C ALA A 839 13.41 33.95 -41.53
N THR A 840 13.88 33.21 -42.54
CA THR A 840 13.32 31.92 -42.98
C THR A 840 14.32 30.81 -42.68
N ILE A 841 13.85 29.75 -42.03
CA ILE A 841 14.69 28.64 -41.56
C ILE A 841 14.43 27.42 -42.43
N ASN A 842 15.51 26.75 -42.86
CA ASN A 842 15.44 25.57 -43.71
C ASN A 842 16.22 24.39 -43.08
N PRO A 843 15.67 23.16 -43.11
CA PRO A 843 14.34 22.81 -43.62
C PRO A 843 13.22 23.38 -42.72
N GLU A 844 12.01 23.52 -43.27
CA GLU A 844 10.88 24.13 -42.54
C GLU A 844 10.50 23.37 -41.26
N ASN A 845 10.84 22.08 -41.18
CA ASN A 845 10.65 21.23 -39.99
C ASN A 845 11.88 21.13 -39.07
N ALA A 846 12.87 22.04 -39.18
CA ALA A 846 13.97 22.14 -38.22
C ALA A 846 13.45 22.30 -36.77
N THR A 847 14.12 21.66 -35.82
CA THR A 847 13.67 21.57 -34.41
C THR A 847 14.00 22.81 -33.61
N ASP A 848 15.19 23.40 -33.80
CA ASP A 848 15.47 24.75 -33.30
C ASP A 848 15.08 25.78 -34.37
N LYS A 849 14.41 26.83 -33.92
CA LYS A 849 13.95 27.96 -34.75
C LYS A 849 14.17 29.31 -34.06
N ASN A 850 14.88 29.37 -32.94
CA ASN A 850 15.06 30.60 -32.20
C ASN A 850 16.03 31.55 -32.94
N VAL A 851 15.56 32.73 -33.33
CA VAL A 851 16.34 33.68 -34.14
C VAL A 851 16.99 34.73 -33.26
N VAL A 852 18.29 34.58 -33.01
CA VAL A 852 19.08 35.60 -32.32
C VAL A 852 19.47 36.69 -33.32
N TRP A 853 18.89 37.87 -33.13
CA TRP A 853 19.19 39.07 -33.92
C TRP A 853 20.32 39.89 -33.28
N THR A 854 21.20 40.44 -34.12
CA THR A 854 22.32 41.32 -33.71
C THR A 854 22.58 42.40 -34.75
N SER A 855 23.14 43.54 -34.31
CA SER A 855 23.66 44.59 -35.19
C SER A 855 25.18 44.69 -35.02
N GLU A 856 25.93 44.77 -36.11
CA GLU A 856 27.38 45.05 -36.03
C GLU A 856 27.67 46.47 -35.53
N ASN A 857 26.70 47.39 -35.61
CA ASN A 857 26.80 48.74 -35.09
C ASN A 857 25.44 49.33 -34.69
N GLU A 858 25.05 49.09 -33.43
CA GLU A 858 23.85 49.66 -32.80
C GLU A 858 23.79 51.20 -32.77
N SER A 859 24.89 51.90 -33.04
CA SER A 859 24.87 53.37 -33.16
C SER A 859 24.38 53.85 -34.54
N ILE A 860 24.36 52.97 -35.55
CA ILE A 860 23.85 53.25 -36.90
C ILE A 860 22.44 52.67 -37.05
N VAL A 861 22.25 51.40 -36.69
CA VAL A 861 20.94 50.71 -36.74
C VAL A 861 20.82 49.75 -35.56
N LYS A 862 19.71 49.83 -34.82
CA LYS A 862 19.32 48.82 -33.82
C LYS A 862 18.42 47.76 -34.42
N VAL A 863 18.43 46.57 -33.81
CA VAL A 863 17.49 45.49 -34.07
C VAL A 863 16.96 44.96 -32.74
N ASP A 864 15.71 44.51 -32.69
CA ASP A 864 15.10 43.83 -31.54
C ASP A 864 14.99 42.30 -31.76
N GLU A 865 14.50 41.59 -30.74
CA GLU A 865 14.32 40.13 -30.74
C GLU A 865 13.35 39.63 -31.83
N GLU A 866 12.51 40.51 -32.38
CA GLU A 866 11.56 40.18 -33.44
C GLU A 866 12.09 40.52 -34.86
N GLY A 867 13.29 41.06 -34.98
CA GLY A 867 13.86 41.52 -36.24
C GLY A 867 13.33 42.87 -36.75
N ASN A 868 12.68 43.67 -35.90
CA ASN A 868 12.37 45.06 -36.26
C ASN A 868 13.67 45.89 -36.17
N ILE A 869 13.93 46.73 -37.17
CA ILE A 869 15.14 47.55 -37.27
C ILE A 869 14.82 49.04 -37.27
N GLU A 870 15.66 49.85 -36.61
CA GLU A 870 15.51 51.31 -36.48
C GLU A 870 16.81 52.02 -36.84
N ALA A 871 16.75 52.92 -37.82
CA ALA A 871 17.90 53.68 -38.32
C ALA A 871 18.16 54.94 -37.48
N LEU A 872 19.31 55.00 -36.81
CA LEU A 872 19.66 56.05 -35.84
C LEU A 872 20.68 57.07 -36.34
N LEU A 873 21.60 56.68 -37.23
CA LEU A 873 22.67 57.54 -37.73
C LEU A 873 23.00 57.22 -39.19
N GLU A 874 23.36 58.24 -39.96
CA GLU A 874 23.87 58.12 -41.34
C GLU A 874 25.12 57.22 -41.38
N GLY A 875 25.10 56.19 -42.24
CA GLY A 875 26.15 55.17 -42.32
C GLY A 875 25.64 53.83 -42.88
N GLU A 876 26.47 52.79 -42.81
CA GLU A 876 26.11 51.42 -43.22
C GLU A 876 26.47 50.43 -42.10
N THR A 877 25.63 49.42 -41.86
CA THR A 877 25.89 48.33 -40.91
C THR A 877 25.20 47.03 -41.33
N LEU A 878 25.75 45.88 -40.94
CA LEU A 878 25.08 44.59 -41.09
C LEU A 878 24.15 44.34 -39.89
N ILE A 879 22.94 43.88 -40.18
CA ILE A 879 22.03 43.22 -39.23
C ILE A 879 22.07 41.72 -39.51
N LYS A 880 22.17 40.91 -38.47
CA LYS A 880 22.49 39.48 -38.54
C LYS A 880 21.48 38.67 -37.73
N ALA A 881 20.87 37.68 -38.39
CA ALA A 881 20.05 36.64 -37.78
C ALA A 881 20.87 35.35 -37.62
N THR A 882 20.79 34.71 -36.45
CA THR A 882 21.51 33.47 -36.12
C THR A 882 20.57 32.42 -35.52
N VAL A 883 20.63 31.18 -36.00
CA VAL A 883 19.84 30.02 -35.52
C VAL A 883 20.72 28.77 -35.58
N ASP A 884 20.89 28.03 -34.47
CA ASP A 884 21.69 26.77 -34.41
C ASP A 884 23.07 26.88 -35.13
N GLY A 885 23.77 28.00 -34.91
CA GLY A 885 25.07 28.30 -35.54
C GLY A 885 25.04 28.55 -37.06
N LYS A 886 23.86 28.65 -37.69
CA LYS A 886 23.65 29.16 -39.05
C LYS A 886 23.35 30.66 -38.99
N GLU A 887 23.80 31.39 -40.01
CA GLU A 887 23.80 32.86 -40.01
C GLU A 887 23.31 33.42 -41.35
N ALA A 888 22.55 34.51 -41.32
CA ALA A 888 22.20 35.31 -42.49
C ALA A 888 22.25 36.81 -42.15
N THR A 889 22.66 37.63 -43.12
CA THR A 889 22.94 39.05 -42.92
C THR A 889 22.23 39.94 -43.95
N CYS A 890 21.84 41.13 -43.50
CA CYS A 890 21.27 42.20 -44.33
C CYS A 890 22.09 43.48 -44.13
N LEU A 891 22.53 44.10 -45.24
CA LEU A 891 23.22 45.38 -45.22
C LEU A 891 22.19 46.52 -45.14
N VAL A 892 22.12 47.19 -44.01
CA VAL A 892 21.28 48.38 -43.82
C VAL A 892 22.10 49.62 -44.09
N LYS A 893 21.64 50.42 -45.06
CA LYS A 893 22.23 51.71 -45.44
C LYS A 893 21.32 52.82 -44.97
N VAL A 894 21.87 53.76 -44.21
CA VAL A 894 21.11 54.87 -43.61
C VAL A 894 21.51 56.18 -44.27
N GLU A 895 20.57 56.76 -45.02
CA GLU A 895 20.73 58.05 -45.68
C GLU A 895 20.25 59.22 -44.80
N LYS A 896 20.80 60.40 -45.05
CA LYS A 896 20.45 61.64 -44.35
C LYS A 896 19.15 62.25 -44.89
N VAL A 897 18.24 62.64 -44.00
CA VAL A 897 17.05 63.43 -44.38
C VAL A 897 17.49 64.82 -44.85
N SER A 898 17.29 65.13 -46.14
CA SER A 898 17.58 66.45 -46.72
C SER A 898 16.37 67.38 -46.63
N ASN A 899 16.31 68.21 -45.58
CA ASN A 899 15.28 69.25 -45.48
C ASN A 899 15.47 70.34 -46.55
N ASN A 900 14.41 70.66 -47.29
CA ASN A 900 14.31 71.90 -48.05
C ASN A 900 12.84 72.28 -48.31
N GLU A 901 12.61 73.56 -48.59
CA GLU A 901 11.36 74.21 -49.03
C GLU A 901 10.25 74.50 -48.00
N ILE A 902 10.19 75.79 -47.66
CA ILE A 902 9.15 76.65 -47.06
C ILE A 902 9.32 78.00 -47.82
N PRO A 903 8.31 78.86 -48.10
CA PRO A 903 6.88 78.84 -47.71
C PRO A 903 5.91 78.95 -48.92
N ASP A 904 4.59 79.05 -48.66
CA ASP A 904 3.88 80.34 -48.87
C ASP A 904 2.65 80.46 -47.92
N ASP A 905 2.11 81.68 -47.79
CA ASP A 905 0.97 82.05 -46.93
C ASP A 905 -0.27 82.42 -47.79
N ASN A 906 -1.51 82.10 -47.36
CA ASN A 906 -2.78 82.76 -47.77
C ASN A 906 -4.04 82.15 -47.09
N ASP A 907 -4.43 82.70 -45.94
CA ASP A 907 -5.78 83.25 -45.65
C ASP A 907 -7.02 82.81 -46.49
N LYS A 908 -7.91 81.93 -45.94
CA LYS A 908 -9.37 82.19 -45.76
C LYS A 908 -10.24 81.09 -45.11
N ASP A 909 -11.44 81.52 -44.70
CA ASP A 909 -12.66 80.78 -44.31
C ASP A 909 -13.06 79.64 -45.29
N ASP A 910 -13.98 78.70 -45.02
CA ASP A 910 -15.23 78.75 -44.24
C ASP A 910 -15.81 77.33 -43.99
N THR A 911 -16.80 77.19 -43.07
CA THR A 911 -17.69 76.03 -42.82
C THR A 911 -17.06 74.67 -42.44
N ASP A 912 -17.66 73.70 -41.73
CA ASP A 912 -18.86 73.51 -40.87
C ASP A 912 -19.44 72.09 -41.14
N ASN A 913 -19.80 71.36 -40.08
CA ASN A 913 -20.23 69.95 -40.02
C ASN A 913 -19.19 68.88 -40.48
N GLY A 914 -19.03 67.74 -39.81
CA GLY A 914 -19.64 67.26 -38.55
C GLY A 914 -19.97 65.77 -38.59
N LYS A 915 -20.18 65.19 -37.38
CA LYS A 915 -20.66 63.81 -37.10
C LYS A 915 -19.64 62.67 -37.20
N ASP A 916 -19.64 61.65 -36.32
CA ASP A 916 -20.33 61.42 -35.03
C ASP A 916 -19.62 60.26 -34.25
N ASP A 917 -20.06 60.02 -33.01
CA ASP A 917 -19.99 58.76 -32.22
C ASP A 917 -18.63 58.24 -31.65
N GLU A 918 -18.30 58.80 -30.48
CA GLU A 918 -17.98 58.13 -29.21
C GLU A 918 -17.39 56.69 -29.14
N SER A 919 -16.29 56.56 -28.39
CA SER A 919 -16.16 55.51 -27.35
C SER A 919 -15.37 56.07 -26.16
N ASN A 920 -15.73 55.70 -24.91
CA ASN A 920 -15.28 56.42 -23.70
C ASN A 920 -15.37 55.59 -22.41
N ASP A 921 -14.23 55.06 -21.93
CA ASP A 921 -13.96 54.70 -20.52
C ASP A 921 -12.43 54.78 -20.32
N LYS A 922 -11.90 55.56 -19.36
CA LYS A 922 -11.66 55.25 -17.93
C LYS A 922 -10.83 53.97 -17.70
N GLY A 923 -9.74 54.00 -16.91
CA GLY A 923 -9.09 55.16 -16.29
C GLY A 923 -8.02 54.77 -15.25
N ASP A 924 -7.22 55.74 -14.83
CA ASP A 924 -6.43 55.70 -13.58
C ASP A 924 -7.40 55.64 -12.36
N ILE A 925 -7.01 55.38 -11.11
CA ILE A 925 -5.73 55.51 -10.38
C ILE A 925 -5.68 54.39 -9.33
N ASP A 926 -4.49 53.97 -8.89
CA ASP A 926 -4.32 53.30 -7.59
C ASP A 926 -3.08 53.83 -6.84
N ASN A 927 -3.27 54.33 -5.60
CA ASN A 927 -2.19 54.67 -4.64
C ASN A 927 -2.74 55.09 -3.25
N ASP A 928 -2.25 54.43 -2.18
CA ASP A 928 -2.45 54.71 -0.74
C ASP A 928 -3.93 54.70 -0.22
N ASN A 929 -4.26 54.10 0.92
CA ASN A 929 -3.51 53.99 2.17
C ASN A 929 -4.06 52.84 3.07
N ALA A 930 -3.31 52.45 4.12
CA ALA A 930 -3.67 51.35 5.04
C ALA A 930 -4.45 51.83 6.30
N GLY A 931 -5.19 50.93 6.97
CA GLY A 931 -5.79 51.24 8.28
C GLY A 931 -6.73 50.20 8.93
N ASN A 932 -6.15 49.23 9.64
CA ASN A 932 -6.68 48.43 10.79
C ASN A 932 -8.13 47.89 10.85
N ASP A 933 -8.23 46.64 11.29
CA ASP A 933 -9.45 45.99 11.81
C ASP A 933 -10.09 46.69 13.03
N LYS A 934 -11.39 46.45 13.22
CA LYS A 934 -11.95 45.98 14.52
C LYS A 934 -13.41 45.50 14.49
N ASP A 935 -13.58 44.27 14.97
CA ASP A 935 -14.59 43.72 15.91
C ASP A 935 -16.09 44.11 15.86
N ASP A 936 -16.92 43.07 16.00
CA ASP A 936 -18.13 42.93 16.86
C ASP A 936 -19.60 43.13 16.37
N VAL A 937 -20.35 42.04 16.56
CA VAL A 937 -21.72 41.91 17.15
C VAL A 937 -23.01 41.84 16.28
N ASP A 938 -23.85 40.87 16.69
CA ASP A 938 -25.24 40.54 16.31
C ASP A 938 -26.25 41.71 16.17
N ASN A 939 -27.29 41.56 15.31
CA ASN A 939 -28.62 41.11 15.81
C ASN A 939 -29.77 40.90 14.79
N ASP A 940 -30.58 39.86 15.09
CA ASP A 940 -32.05 39.75 15.09
C ASP A 940 -32.98 40.15 13.88
N LYS A 941 -33.82 39.16 13.51
CA LYS A 941 -35.31 39.17 13.45
C LYS A 941 -36.16 39.36 12.15
N ASP A 942 -37.00 38.33 11.99
CA ASP A 942 -38.44 38.29 11.62
C ASP A 942 -38.96 38.69 10.22
N GLY A 943 -39.91 37.89 9.72
CA GLY A 943 -40.63 38.10 8.45
C GLY A 943 -41.54 36.94 8.02
N THR A 944 -42.65 36.69 8.72
CA THR A 944 -43.58 35.55 8.47
C THR A 944 -44.79 35.84 7.57
N SER A 945 -45.10 34.94 6.63
CA SER A 945 -46.47 34.57 6.15
C SER A 945 -46.35 33.41 5.15
N ASP A 946 -47.01 32.25 5.32
CA ASP A 946 -48.45 31.98 5.12
C ASP A 946 -48.92 32.35 3.69
N ASN A 947 -49.57 31.49 2.88
CA ASN A 947 -50.47 30.35 3.17
C ASN A 947 -50.53 29.31 2.03
N GLU A 948 -51.09 28.13 2.31
CA GLU A 948 -51.56 27.14 1.32
C GLU A 948 -52.94 27.53 0.73
N ASP A 949 -53.49 26.80 -0.27
CA ASP A 949 -54.65 25.90 -0.04
C ASP A 949 -55.19 25.13 -1.29
N ASN A 950 -55.86 23.99 -1.03
CA ASN A 950 -56.99 23.34 -1.76
C ASN A 950 -56.89 22.81 -3.24
N VAL A 951 -57.39 21.63 -3.65
CA VAL A 951 -58.07 20.46 -3.03
C VAL A 951 -58.48 19.41 -4.11
N ASN A 952 -58.85 18.19 -3.68
CA ASN A 952 -59.61 17.11 -4.38
C ASN A 952 -58.98 16.37 -5.59
N SER A 953 -59.35 15.10 -5.88
CA SER A 953 -59.93 14.00 -5.06
C SER A 953 -59.94 12.68 -5.84
N ASP A 954 -59.95 11.52 -5.16
CA ASP A 954 -60.98 10.46 -5.25
C ASP A 954 -60.57 9.17 -4.49
N LYS A 955 -61.35 8.08 -4.58
CA LYS A 955 -61.45 7.01 -3.56
C LYS A 955 -61.43 5.58 -4.12
N ASP A 956 -61.49 4.63 -3.16
CA ASP A 956 -62.07 3.28 -3.25
C ASP A 956 -61.23 2.21 -4.01
N ASN A 957 -61.17 0.93 -3.63
CA ASN A 957 -61.84 0.22 -2.53
C ASN A 957 -61.11 -1.08 -2.07
N SER A 958 -61.41 -1.50 -0.83
CA SER A 958 -61.53 -2.89 -0.30
C SER A 958 -60.54 -4.02 -0.70
N GLY A 959 -59.95 -4.66 0.33
CA GLY A 959 -59.45 -6.05 0.29
C GLY A 959 -59.24 -6.59 1.72
N ASN A 960 -59.82 -7.75 2.08
CA ASN A 960 -60.09 -8.06 3.50
C ASN A 960 -59.66 -9.47 4.00
N SER A 961 -58.90 -9.47 5.10
CA SER A 961 -58.87 -10.46 6.21
C SER A 961 -58.34 -11.91 6.03
N SER A 962 -57.91 -12.45 7.19
CA SER A 962 -57.93 -13.87 7.62
C SER A 962 -56.80 -14.81 7.15
N THR A 963 -56.29 -15.78 7.95
CA THR A 963 -55.81 -15.81 9.37
C THR A 963 -55.27 -17.21 9.71
N GLY A 964 -54.00 -17.31 10.14
CA GLY A 964 -53.47 -18.45 10.92
C GLY A 964 -53.29 -19.81 10.20
N ASN A 965 -52.78 -20.88 10.84
CA ASN A 965 -52.02 -21.01 12.10
C ASN A 965 -51.39 -22.44 12.21
N ILE A 966 -50.42 -22.68 13.11
CA ILE A 966 -49.86 -24.01 13.53
C ILE A 966 -48.97 -24.68 12.44
N ALA A 967 -47.65 -24.91 12.63
CA ALA A 967 -46.92 -25.97 13.39
C ALA A 967 -47.09 -27.41 12.81
N ASP A 968 -46.15 -28.36 12.90
CA ASP A 968 -44.94 -28.47 13.74
C ASP A 968 -43.90 -29.50 13.18
N ASP A 969 -42.77 -29.66 13.90
CA ASP A 969 -41.91 -30.88 14.00
C ASP A 969 -40.89 -31.38 12.91
N LYS A 970 -39.61 -31.21 13.29
CA LYS A 970 -38.54 -32.25 13.52
C LYS A 970 -37.72 -32.97 12.40
N GLU A 971 -36.41 -32.71 12.51
CA GLU A 971 -35.29 -33.67 12.71
C GLU A 971 -34.61 -34.49 11.58
N SER A 972 -33.26 -34.40 11.65
CA SER A 972 -32.25 -35.47 11.50
C SER A 972 -31.50 -35.67 10.17
N SER A 973 -30.22 -35.29 10.18
CA SER A 973 -29.09 -36.04 9.61
C SER A 973 -27.78 -35.49 10.25
N GLY A 974 -26.65 -36.19 10.30
CA GLY A 974 -26.37 -37.56 9.83
C GLY A 974 -24.88 -37.77 9.51
N LYS A 975 -23.96 -37.41 10.42
CA LYS A 975 -22.50 -37.40 10.15
C LYS A 975 -21.94 -38.80 9.83
N THR A 976 -21.28 -38.95 8.69
CA THR A 976 -20.14 -39.88 8.48
C THR A 976 -19.09 -39.24 7.55
N PRO A 977 -17.78 -39.39 7.81
CA PRO A 977 -16.72 -38.83 6.97
C PRO A 977 -16.15 -39.84 5.96
N TYR A 978 -15.54 -39.35 4.88
CA TYR A 978 -14.66 -40.12 4.00
C TYR A 978 -13.20 -39.66 4.20
N THR A 979 -12.27 -40.61 4.30
CA THR A 979 -10.82 -40.37 4.40
C THR A 979 -10.15 -40.52 3.04
N GLY A 980 -9.21 -39.62 2.70
CA GLY A 980 -8.46 -39.67 1.45
C GLY A 980 -7.07 -40.31 1.56
N ASP A 981 -6.81 -41.24 0.62
CA ASP A 981 -5.58 -41.35 -0.19
C ASP A 981 -4.18 -41.59 0.46
N THR A 982 -3.13 -41.54 -0.38
CA THR A 982 -1.73 -42.01 -0.25
C THR A 982 -1.55 -43.52 -0.55
N SER A 983 -0.52 -44.06 -1.23
CA SER A 983 0.82 -43.61 -1.71
C SER A 983 1.26 -44.43 -2.97
N SER A 984 2.31 -44.15 -3.76
CA SER A 984 3.07 -42.96 -4.23
C SER A 984 4.18 -43.43 -5.24
N VAL A 985 5.30 -42.69 -5.41
CA VAL A 985 6.62 -43.08 -6.03
C VAL A 985 6.89 -42.79 -7.53
N LEU A 986 8.16 -42.44 -7.80
CA LEU A 986 8.84 -41.96 -9.01
C LEU A 986 8.99 -42.97 -10.17
N ALA A 987 9.22 -42.47 -11.40
CA ALA A 987 10.32 -42.92 -12.29
C ALA A 987 10.66 -41.87 -13.39
N LEU A 988 11.86 -41.96 -13.98
CA LEU A 988 12.33 -41.11 -15.10
C LEU A 988 11.78 -41.60 -16.47
N GLY A 989 11.70 -40.71 -17.47
CA GLY A 989 11.51 -41.11 -18.87
C GLY A 989 11.44 -39.97 -19.88
N LEU A 990 12.57 -39.61 -20.50
CA LEU A 990 12.63 -38.71 -21.67
C LEU A 990 12.42 -39.53 -22.97
N THR A 991 11.59 -39.05 -23.91
CA THR A 991 11.72 -39.17 -25.40
C THR A 991 10.46 -38.60 -26.09
N MET A 992 10.62 -37.97 -27.27
CA MET A 992 9.51 -37.48 -28.12
C MET A 992 8.79 -38.61 -28.89
N VAL A 993 7.57 -38.39 -29.42
CA VAL A 993 7.20 -38.56 -30.85
C VAL A 993 5.68 -38.42 -31.11
N VAL A 994 5.31 -37.30 -31.76
CA VAL A 994 4.41 -37.14 -32.92
C VAL A 994 3.11 -37.98 -33.06
N SER A 995 1.97 -37.26 -32.97
CA SER A 995 0.75 -37.33 -33.84
C SER A 995 -0.47 -38.23 -33.54
N ALA A 996 -1.61 -37.72 -34.06
CA ALA A 996 -2.76 -38.42 -34.65
C ALA A 996 -3.73 -39.22 -33.75
N GLY A 997 -4.67 -38.49 -33.12
CA GLY A 997 -6.08 -38.42 -33.55
C GLY A 997 -6.89 -39.70 -33.82
N GLY A 998 -8.12 -39.75 -33.28
CA GLY A 998 -9.13 -40.76 -33.64
C GLY A 998 -10.30 -40.80 -32.67
N ALA A 999 -11.41 -40.15 -33.01
CA ALA A 999 -12.64 -40.24 -32.20
C ALA A 999 -13.41 -41.53 -32.51
N PHE A 1000 -14.04 -42.14 -31.50
CA PHE A 1000 -15.30 -42.84 -31.70
C PHE A 1000 -16.15 -42.84 -30.42
N ALA A 1001 -17.46 -42.66 -30.58
CA ALA A 1001 -18.43 -42.65 -29.47
C ALA A 1001 -19.30 -43.92 -29.51
N LEU A 1002 -19.84 -44.33 -28.34
CA LEU A 1002 -21.13 -45.03 -28.13
C LEU A 1002 -21.28 -45.29 -26.61
N LYS A 1003 -22.09 -44.51 -25.88
CA LYS A 1003 -23.53 -44.70 -25.59
C LYS A 1003 -23.91 -45.93 -24.75
N LYS A 1004 -24.59 -45.61 -23.64
CA LYS A 1004 -25.73 -46.29 -22.99
C LYS A 1004 -25.50 -47.41 -21.95
N LYS A 1005 -25.81 -47.01 -20.70
CA LYS A 1005 -26.96 -47.46 -19.87
C LYS A 1005 -26.71 -48.44 -18.69
N LYS A 1006 -26.96 -47.85 -17.52
CA LYS A 1006 -27.93 -48.25 -16.47
C LYS A 1006 -27.52 -49.25 -15.38
N ASN A 1007 -27.87 -48.82 -14.17
CA ASN A 1007 -28.04 -49.56 -12.92
C ASN A 1007 -26.72 -50.07 -12.29
N LYS A 1008 -26.48 -49.91 -10.99
CA LYS A 1008 -27.31 -49.27 -9.93
C LYS A 1008 -26.67 -47.99 -9.44
#